data_AF-A0AAD6UIS1-F1
#
_entry.id   AF-A0AAD6UIS1-F1
#
_cell.length_a   1.000
_cell.length_b   1.000
_cell.length_c   1.000
_cell.angle_alpha   90.00
_cell.angle_beta   90.00
_cell.angle_gamma   90.00
#
_symmetry.space_group_name_H-M   'P 1'
#
loop_
_entity.id
_entity.type
_entity.pdbx_description
1 polymer ?
#
loop_
_entity_poly.entity_id
_entity_poly.type
_entity_poly.pdbx_seq_one_letter_code
_entity_poly.pdbx_strand_id
1 'polypeptide(L)'
;MVSGGDRTGWYVTGIHANLATHFTLAETAHFFVHTGDVRRTNQTLVRHGYLGASPEKISLAFPIRLFEVYRQIHRVCPRYSIGSLSRTLTNLHEGPRQPALAEQLSSAYDAYLELMRRVDERVHLVMGRDNSWRIKNVCPPCLYKVNNEPPLKLSFLACMDGNSSLKLVDATFRPGTVRPDDRASTSFRWLSPEQVDIFKDEVMNAQQPPPSAAAAANGDAPTASAANAEDLSKCLDTCVERWKAAGPEARKKMFTLFAIAGIFLTVCRHGHVLIMCDMIRSGELMKYPLAMVRWLLDHYGADLGLGYDIMCAFWKTLRRSSLGADVTAMRWQGVVPAWHGHAHNRACQIGWHPMYVEGVGLEDFEECERTFSLSNHLASTTRMATVFHRQQQIDEHFQFHDQDKHAGSGNFIYQNYRQALEKIALNRAELSVLELSLGTTADDYEADRLTEIRYFEGLRTEPETKVEFNQLDYNIINNRYTAKQIAAVRTRYRTTYTKFLTVQEGICRFEEEHGIEERWTTDSPQYQEALVVTTERRYQAALAEVERLVVQRLLELTKLNMSGVAYKLRDKISKALRTRSTAIRRALLIYNEAGSALTPPRERLSFIDIIHNTSLAEFDLLRETRQDIRQQAWTQPARREAVKRLLRN
;
A
#
# COMPACT_ATOMS: atom_id res chain seq x y z
N MET A 1 19.33 -4.07 77.07
CA MET A 1 18.08 -3.79 76.32
C MET A 1 18.27 -2.53 75.50
N VAL A 2 18.65 -2.67 74.23
CA VAL A 2 18.08 -1.90 73.10
C VAL A 2 18.07 -2.90 71.95
N SER A 3 16.85 -3.16 71.48
CA SER A 3 16.39 -4.04 70.40
C SER A 3 17.40 -4.23 69.25
N GLY A 4 17.71 -5.45 68.80
CA GLY A 4 16.69 -6.36 68.29
C GLY A 4 16.08 -5.83 66.99
N GLY A 5 16.88 -5.29 66.08
CA GLY A 5 16.45 -4.97 64.73
C GLY A 5 16.38 -6.25 63.92
N ASP A 6 15.17 -6.75 63.68
CA ASP A 6 14.88 -7.84 62.76
C ASP A 6 15.55 -7.60 61.40
N ARG A 7 16.73 -8.20 61.20
CA ARG A 7 17.31 -8.37 59.86
C ARG A 7 16.60 -9.55 59.21
N THR A 8 15.38 -9.32 58.71
CA THR A 8 14.70 -10.28 57.84
C THR A 8 15.44 -10.33 56.50
N GLY A 9 16.43 -11.21 56.40
CA GLY A 9 17.07 -11.56 55.15
C GLY A 9 16.41 -12.79 54.53
N TRP A 10 16.41 -12.87 53.20
CA TRP A 10 15.74 -13.92 52.44
C TRP A 10 16.71 -14.47 51.39
N TYR A 11 16.64 -15.76 51.12
CA TYR A 11 17.42 -16.41 50.07
C TYR A 11 16.64 -16.34 48.75
N VAL A 12 17.30 -15.84 47.70
CA VAL A 12 16.80 -15.94 46.33
C VAL A 12 17.86 -16.63 45.49
N THR A 13 17.46 -17.68 44.76
CA THR A 13 18.34 -18.33 43.81
C THR A 13 18.53 -17.37 42.63
N GLY A 14 19.76 -16.91 42.42
CA GLY A 14 20.12 -16.06 41.28
C GLY A 14 20.74 -16.91 40.17
N ILE A 15 20.30 -16.73 38.92
CA ILE A 15 21.02 -17.29 37.77
C ILE A 15 22.09 -16.29 37.34
N HIS A 16 23.37 -16.68 37.40
CA HIS A 16 24.49 -15.85 36.95
C HIS A 16 24.74 -16.00 35.45
N ALA A 17 24.92 -14.85 34.79
CA ALA A 17 25.59 -14.74 33.50
C ALA A 17 26.66 -13.64 33.64
N ASN A 18 27.79 -13.99 34.24
CA ASN A 18 28.92 -13.08 34.36
C ASN A 18 29.84 -13.29 33.14
N LEU A 19 29.74 -12.41 32.14
CA LEU A 19 30.48 -12.51 30.86
C LEU A 19 32.01 -12.36 30.99
N ALA A 20 32.53 -12.09 32.20
CA ALA A 20 33.96 -11.85 32.42
C ALA A 20 34.69 -12.93 33.23
N THR A 21 34.01 -13.77 34.02
CA THR A 21 34.70 -14.76 34.87
C THR A 21 33.75 -15.90 35.28
N HIS A 22 34.04 -17.11 34.80
CA HIS A 22 33.55 -18.44 35.20
C HIS A 22 32.03 -18.73 35.14
N PHE A 23 31.63 -19.56 34.18
CA PHE A 23 30.38 -20.32 34.19
C PHE A 23 30.51 -21.51 35.15
N THR A 24 30.05 -21.37 36.38
CA THR A 24 29.76 -22.52 37.26
C THR A 24 28.40 -22.35 37.91
N LEU A 25 27.61 -23.43 37.89
CA LEU A 25 26.51 -23.64 38.82
C LEU A 25 27.12 -23.83 40.21
N ALA A 26 27.14 -22.77 40.99
CA ALA A 26 26.66 -22.95 42.35
C ALA A 26 25.30 -22.28 42.37
N GLU A 27 24.27 -22.98 42.86
CA GLU A 27 23.13 -22.33 43.51
C GLU A 27 23.71 -21.48 44.65
N THR A 28 24.28 -20.34 44.31
CA THR A 28 24.73 -19.36 45.28
C THR A 28 23.47 -18.65 45.68
N ALA A 29 22.83 -19.20 46.72
CA ALA A 29 21.76 -18.53 47.41
C ALA A 29 22.33 -17.18 47.88
N HIS A 30 22.03 -16.12 47.13
CA HIS A 30 22.52 -14.80 47.45
C HIS A 30 21.67 -14.24 48.57
N PHE A 31 22.34 -13.87 49.67
CA PHE A 31 21.69 -13.21 50.78
C PHE A 31 21.52 -11.74 50.42
N PHE A 32 20.28 -11.33 50.17
CA PHE A 32 19.94 -9.93 49.96
C PHE A 32 19.48 -9.33 51.29
N VAL A 33 20.11 -8.22 51.69
CA VAL A 33 19.70 -7.44 52.85
C VAL A 33 18.96 -6.21 52.37
N HIS A 34 17.80 -5.92 52.96
CA HIS A 34 17.12 -4.65 52.74
C HIS A 34 18.08 -3.50 53.11
N THR A 35 18.34 -2.61 52.14
CA THR A 35 19.18 -1.42 52.36
C THR A 35 18.29 -0.20 52.62
N GLY A 36 18.48 0.50 53.75
CA GLY A 36 17.72 1.71 54.09
C GLY A 36 16.22 1.47 54.27
N ASP A 37 15.38 2.43 53.84
CA ASP A 37 13.91 2.41 54.01
C ASP A 37 13.15 1.42 53.09
N VAL A 38 13.86 0.53 52.38
CA VAL A 38 13.25 -0.37 51.40
C VAL A 38 12.54 -1.52 52.10
N ARG A 39 11.21 -1.55 52.00
CA ARG A 39 10.36 -2.59 52.62
C ARG A 39 9.95 -3.72 51.67
N ARG A 40 10.25 -3.61 50.36
CA ARG A 40 9.84 -4.61 49.34
C ARG A 40 11.04 -5.37 48.77
N THR A 41 10.90 -6.69 48.63
CA THR A 41 11.94 -7.60 48.11
C THR A 41 12.38 -7.21 46.69
N ASN A 42 11.44 -6.95 45.78
CA ASN A 42 11.76 -6.52 44.42
C ASN A 42 12.54 -5.20 44.34
N GLN A 43 12.27 -4.23 45.24
CA GLN A 43 13.04 -2.99 45.30
C GLN A 43 14.49 -3.24 45.75
N THR A 44 14.69 -4.20 46.64
CA THR A 44 16.03 -4.60 47.10
C THR A 44 16.79 -5.30 45.98
N LEU A 45 16.15 -6.25 45.29
CA LEU A 45 16.75 -6.92 44.13
C LEU A 45 17.21 -5.93 43.06
N VAL A 46 16.38 -4.94 42.71
CA VAL A 46 16.73 -3.92 41.70
C VAL A 46 17.95 -3.11 42.12
N ARG A 47 18.07 -2.73 43.42
CA ARG A 47 19.27 -2.04 43.95
C ARG A 47 20.54 -2.89 43.84
N HIS A 48 20.39 -4.21 43.88
CA HIS A 48 21.50 -5.15 43.67
C HIS A 48 21.67 -5.57 42.20
N GLY A 49 20.91 -5.00 41.25
CA GLY A 49 21.03 -5.28 39.83
C GLY A 49 20.26 -6.52 39.35
N TYR A 50 19.24 -6.97 40.09
CA TYR A 50 18.42 -8.13 39.78
C TYR A 50 16.93 -7.79 39.66
N LEU A 51 16.20 -8.60 38.90
CA LEU A 51 14.73 -8.59 38.80
C LEU A 51 14.18 -9.95 39.21
N GLY A 52 13.17 -9.94 40.09
CA GLY A 52 12.47 -11.16 40.47
C GLY A 52 11.64 -11.70 39.30
N ALA A 53 11.55 -13.03 39.22
CA ALA A 53 10.68 -13.73 38.28
C ALA A 53 9.18 -13.58 38.61
N SER A 54 8.86 -13.14 39.82
CA SER A 54 7.49 -12.95 40.33
C SER A 54 7.39 -11.68 41.19
N PRO A 55 6.18 -11.11 41.34
CA PRO A 55 6.00 -9.85 42.09
C PRO A 55 6.01 -10.04 43.62
N GLU A 56 5.53 -11.18 44.13
CA GLU A 56 5.27 -11.41 45.56
C GLU A 56 6.23 -12.43 46.18
N LYS A 57 6.17 -13.69 45.74
CA LYS A 57 6.98 -14.80 46.25
C LYS A 57 8.14 -15.10 45.31
N ILE A 58 9.26 -14.42 45.53
CA ILE A 58 10.43 -14.47 44.64
C ILE A 58 11.30 -15.67 45.00
N SER A 59 11.19 -16.76 44.24
CA SER A 59 12.09 -17.92 44.34
C SER A 59 13.28 -17.84 43.38
N LEU A 60 13.16 -17.02 42.34
CA LEU A 60 14.15 -16.89 41.27
C LEU A 60 14.30 -15.41 40.89
N ALA A 61 15.55 -14.97 40.68
CA ALA A 61 15.85 -13.64 40.16
C ALA A 61 16.90 -13.69 39.05
N PHE A 62 16.80 -12.73 38.13
CA PHE A 62 17.67 -12.60 36.96
C PHE A 62 18.44 -11.27 37.00
N PRO A 63 19.72 -11.25 36.61
CA PRO A 63 20.47 -10.01 36.47
C PRO A 63 19.82 -9.09 35.43
N ILE A 64 19.70 -7.79 35.72
CA ILE A 64 19.22 -6.79 34.74
C ILE A 64 20.09 -6.80 33.48
N ARG A 65 21.41 -7.00 33.62
CA ARG A 65 22.35 -7.09 32.50
C ARG A 65 22.03 -8.25 31.53
N LEU A 66 21.45 -9.34 32.02
CA LEU A 66 21.01 -10.44 31.14
C LEU A 66 19.92 -9.96 30.18
N PHE A 67 18.95 -9.18 30.67
CA PHE A 67 17.88 -8.66 29.84
C PHE A 67 18.35 -7.56 28.89
N GLU A 68 19.33 -6.76 29.28
CA GLU A 68 19.94 -5.80 28.36
C GLU A 68 20.66 -6.52 27.21
N VAL A 69 21.49 -7.52 27.52
CA VAL A 69 22.13 -8.36 26.49
C VAL A 69 21.08 -9.03 25.60
N TYR A 70 20.05 -9.61 26.18
CA TYR A 70 18.96 -10.22 25.42
C TYR A 70 18.25 -9.21 24.51
N ARG A 71 17.96 -8.00 25.01
CA ARG A 71 17.34 -6.92 24.23
C ARG A 71 18.18 -6.55 23.03
N GLN A 72 19.50 -6.39 23.19
CA GLN A 72 20.41 -6.09 22.08
C GLN A 72 20.50 -7.25 21.07
N ILE A 73 20.57 -8.50 21.54
CA ILE A 73 20.53 -9.68 20.66
C ILE A 73 19.23 -9.71 19.87
N HIS A 74 18.09 -9.48 20.53
CA HIS A 74 16.77 -9.52 19.88
C HIS A 74 16.58 -8.39 18.87
N ARG A 75 17.17 -7.21 19.11
CA ARG A 75 17.17 -6.08 18.17
C ARG A 75 17.85 -6.44 16.84
N VAL A 76 19.02 -7.08 16.91
CA VAL A 76 19.80 -7.49 15.72
C VAL A 76 19.28 -8.81 15.12
N CYS A 77 18.75 -9.71 15.95
CA CYS A 77 18.21 -11.01 15.55
C CYS A 77 16.80 -11.21 16.14
N PRO A 78 15.75 -10.65 15.51
CA PRO A 78 14.37 -10.72 16.02
C PRO A 78 13.78 -12.14 16.12
N ARG A 79 14.46 -13.14 15.55
CA ARG A 79 14.09 -14.55 15.65
C ARG A 79 14.52 -15.19 16.98
N TYR A 80 15.42 -14.55 17.73
CA TYR A 80 15.95 -15.09 18.97
C TYR A 80 14.96 -14.93 20.13
N SER A 81 13.99 -15.84 20.22
CA SER A 81 12.90 -15.79 21.19
C SER A 81 13.37 -15.93 22.66
N ILE A 82 12.53 -15.51 23.60
CA ILE A 82 12.79 -15.72 25.04
C ILE A 82 12.82 -17.20 25.41
N GLY A 83 12.09 -18.04 24.68
CA GLY A 83 12.18 -19.49 24.78
C GLY A 83 13.54 -20.02 24.30
N SER A 84 14.14 -19.39 23.28
CA SER A 84 15.49 -19.69 22.85
C SER A 84 16.50 -19.26 23.92
N LEU A 85 16.34 -18.09 24.53
CA LEU A 85 17.16 -17.66 25.67
C LEU A 85 17.06 -18.66 26.83
N SER A 86 15.85 -19.07 27.20
CA SER A 86 15.61 -20.08 28.24
C SER A 86 16.39 -21.38 27.95
N ARG A 87 16.31 -21.89 26.72
CA ARG A 87 17.06 -23.09 26.30
C ARG A 87 18.57 -22.87 26.30
N THR A 88 19.02 -21.70 25.85
CA THR A 88 20.44 -21.33 25.87
C THR A 88 20.97 -21.35 27.30
N LEU A 89 20.25 -20.73 28.24
CA LEU A 89 20.62 -20.73 29.66
C LEU A 89 20.65 -22.17 30.21
N THR A 90 19.61 -22.95 30.00
CA THR A 90 19.59 -24.36 30.43
C THR A 90 20.80 -25.15 29.91
N ASN A 91 21.15 -25.01 28.62
CA ASN A 91 22.28 -25.72 28.03
C ASN A 91 23.64 -25.20 28.53
N LEU A 92 23.79 -23.88 28.71
CA LEU A 92 24.99 -23.28 29.31
C LEU A 92 25.23 -23.76 30.75
N HIS A 93 24.17 -24.18 31.42
CA HIS A 93 24.20 -24.73 32.77
C HIS A 93 24.16 -26.26 32.79
N GLU A 94 24.28 -26.94 31.65
CA GLU A 94 24.24 -28.41 31.54
C GLU A 94 23.02 -29.05 32.25
N GLY A 95 21.93 -28.30 32.37
CA GLY A 95 20.74 -28.69 33.12
C GLY A 95 19.67 -29.33 32.25
N PRO A 96 18.70 -30.04 32.85
CA PRO A 96 17.52 -30.51 32.12
C PRO A 96 16.62 -29.33 31.71
N ARG A 97 15.87 -29.50 30.62
CA ARG A 97 14.90 -28.50 30.16
C ARG A 97 13.87 -28.20 31.27
N GLN A 98 13.80 -26.95 31.70
CA GLN A 98 12.82 -26.47 32.67
C GLN A 98 11.71 -25.66 31.96
N PRO A 99 10.48 -26.21 31.82
CA PRO A 99 9.40 -25.52 31.11
C PRO A 99 9.01 -24.18 31.74
N ALA A 100 9.05 -24.09 33.07
CA ALA A 100 8.67 -22.88 33.81
C ALA A 100 9.66 -21.70 33.62
N LEU A 101 10.92 -21.98 33.26
CA LEU A 101 11.96 -20.96 33.13
C LEU A 101 11.63 -19.93 32.05
N ALA A 102 11.01 -20.35 30.94
CA ALA A 102 10.62 -19.43 29.87
C ALA A 102 9.52 -18.45 30.32
N GLU A 103 8.55 -18.91 31.12
CA GLU A 103 7.48 -18.05 31.67
C GLU A 103 8.05 -17.08 32.72
N GLN A 104 8.96 -17.55 33.57
CA GLN A 104 9.67 -16.74 34.55
C GLN A 104 10.55 -15.66 33.89
N LEU A 105 11.29 -16.02 32.84
CA LEU A 105 12.07 -15.08 32.05
C LEU A 105 11.16 -14.05 31.36
N SER A 106 10.06 -14.51 30.75
CA SER A 106 9.10 -13.61 30.10
C SER A 106 8.51 -12.59 31.07
N SER A 107 8.14 -13.03 32.27
CA SER A 107 7.58 -12.16 33.31
C SER A 107 8.59 -11.12 33.79
N ALA A 108 9.83 -11.54 34.04
CA ALA A 108 10.91 -10.63 34.44
C ALA A 108 11.35 -9.69 33.30
N TYR A 109 11.31 -10.15 32.05
CA TYR A 109 11.61 -9.33 30.88
C TYR A 109 10.52 -8.28 30.62
N ASP A 110 9.25 -8.61 30.85
CA ASP A 110 8.16 -7.62 30.82
C ASP A 110 8.39 -6.51 31.85
N ALA A 111 8.78 -6.89 33.08
CA ALA A 111 9.12 -5.92 34.12
C ALA A 111 10.34 -5.06 33.74
N TYR A 112 11.34 -5.67 33.10
CA TYR A 112 12.50 -4.95 32.56
C TYR A 112 12.08 -3.91 31.52
N LEU A 113 11.29 -4.29 30.52
CA LEU A 113 10.82 -3.37 29.48
C LEU A 113 9.91 -2.27 30.04
N GLU A 114 9.09 -2.58 31.04
CA GLU A 114 8.27 -1.59 31.75
C GLU A 114 9.14 -0.55 32.49
N LEU A 115 10.20 -0.99 33.17
CA LEU A 115 11.15 -0.09 33.82
C LEU A 115 11.82 0.82 32.81
N MET A 116 12.31 0.27 31.69
CA MET A 116 12.92 1.06 30.62
C MET A 116 11.95 2.10 30.07
N ARG A 117 10.71 1.70 29.78
CA ARG A 117 9.68 2.62 29.26
C ARG A 117 9.37 3.77 30.22
N ARG A 118 9.23 3.48 31.52
CA ARG A 118 8.98 4.53 32.54
C ARG A 118 10.17 5.47 32.71
N VAL A 119 11.39 4.96 32.61
CA VAL A 119 12.60 5.80 32.63
C VAL A 119 12.60 6.71 31.41
N ASP A 120 12.37 6.16 30.22
CA ASP A 120 12.29 6.94 28.99
C ASP A 120 11.18 8.00 29.06
N GLU A 121 9.97 7.64 29.51
CA GLU A 121 8.86 8.57 29.73
C GLU A 121 9.23 9.72 30.66
N ARG A 122 9.93 9.45 31.77
CA ARG A 122 10.41 10.49 32.70
C ARG A 122 11.45 11.38 32.06
N VAL A 123 12.41 10.82 31.33
CA VAL A 123 13.42 11.59 30.58
C VAL A 123 12.72 12.48 29.57
N HIS A 124 11.78 11.93 28.80
CA HIS A 124 11.00 12.67 27.82
C HIS A 124 10.18 13.79 28.47
N LEU A 125 9.53 13.54 29.61
CA LEU A 125 8.79 14.55 30.36
C LEU A 125 9.70 15.70 30.80
N VAL A 126 10.86 15.40 31.41
CA VAL A 126 11.83 16.41 31.86
C VAL A 126 12.39 17.21 30.68
N MET A 127 12.57 16.57 29.52
CA MET A 127 13.04 17.21 28.30
C MET A 127 11.94 17.95 27.52
N GLY A 128 10.69 17.95 27.99
CA GLY A 128 9.55 18.56 27.29
C GLY A 128 9.18 17.86 25.97
N ARG A 129 9.46 16.56 25.85
CA ARG A 129 9.30 15.75 24.63
C ARG A 129 8.10 14.81 24.72
N ASP A 130 6.90 15.38 24.73
CA ASP A 130 5.64 14.64 24.69
C ASP A 130 5.43 13.91 23.34
N ASN A 131 4.29 13.22 23.19
CA ASN A 131 3.99 12.51 21.94
C ASN A 131 3.84 13.47 20.75
N SER A 132 3.34 14.69 20.96
CA SER A 132 3.28 15.71 19.89
C SER A 132 4.67 16.07 19.39
N TRP A 133 5.62 16.26 20.31
CA TRP A 133 7.02 16.48 19.98
C TRP A 133 7.61 15.28 19.24
N ARG A 134 7.38 14.06 19.71
CA ARG A 134 7.92 12.84 19.09
C ARG A 134 7.45 12.69 17.64
N ILE A 135 6.17 12.94 17.37
CA ILE A 135 5.62 12.89 16.00
C ILE A 135 6.31 13.94 15.11
N LYS A 136 6.47 15.17 15.60
CA LYS A 136 7.13 16.27 14.87
C LYS A 136 8.65 16.11 14.73
N ASN A 137 9.26 15.15 15.41
CA ASN A 137 10.72 14.96 15.41
C ASN A 137 11.13 13.52 15.07
N VAL A 138 10.20 12.71 14.54
CA VAL A 138 10.46 11.30 14.24
C VAL A 138 11.55 11.10 13.20
N CYS A 139 11.64 12.01 12.23
CA CYS A 139 12.64 12.02 11.18
C CYS A 139 13.22 13.44 11.05
N PRO A 140 14.37 13.72 11.66
CA PRO A 140 14.99 15.04 11.57
C PRO A 140 15.22 15.50 10.12
N PRO A 141 15.70 14.65 9.19
CA PRO A 141 15.84 15.05 7.78
C PRO A 141 14.53 15.45 7.07
N CYS A 142 13.37 14.98 7.51
CA CYS A 142 12.09 15.36 6.91
C CYS A 142 11.44 16.57 7.60
N LEU A 143 11.66 16.73 8.90
CA LEU A 143 10.82 17.59 9.75
C LEU A 143 11.57 18.81 10.28
N TYR A 144 12.90 18.81 10.19
CA TYR A 144 13.72 19.95 10.53
C TYR A 144 13.98 20.79 9.27
N LYS A 145 13.35 21.96 9.19
CA LYS A 145 13.59 22.92 8.11
C LYS A 145 14.79 23.80 8.43
N VAL A 146 15.69 23.97 7.47
CA VAL A 146 16.85 24.86 7.63
C VAL A 146 16.51 26.31 7.25
N ASN A 147 17.27 27.28 7.78
CA ASN A 147 17.09 28.68 7.42
C ASN A 147 17.33 28.85 5.91
N ASN A 148 16.41 29.56 5.25
CA ASN A 148 16.41 29.79 3.79
C ASN A 148 16.26 28.52 2.94
N GLU A 149 15.65 27.46 3.48
CA GLU A 149 15.27 26.30 2.67
C GLU A 149 14.26 26.71 1.59
N PRO A 150 14.55 26.48 0.29
CA PRO A 150 13.63 26.83 -0.77
C PRO A 150 12.35 26.00 -0.67
N PRO A 151 11.17 26.58 -0.96
CA PRO A 151 9.93 25.82 -0.95
C PRO A 151 9.98 24.71 -2.01
N LEU A 152 9.80 23.47 -1.56
CA LEU A 152 9.69 22.31 -2.43
C LEU A 152 8.23 22.12 -2.85
N LYS A 153 8.01 21.67 -4.09
CA LYS A 153 6.68 21.30 -4.59
C LYS A 153 6.02 20.24 -3.72
N LEU A 154 6.81 19.25 -3.28
CA LEU A 154 6.43 18.27 -2.26
C LEU A 154 7.44 18.38 -1.13
N SER A 155 6.99 18.83 0.05
CA SER A 155 7.86 19.09 1.20
C SER A 155 8.05 17.86 2.08
N PHE A 156 7.18 16.85 1.95
CA PHE A 156 7.25 15.61 2.72
C PHE A 156 6.88 14.42 1.82
N LEU A 157 7.71 13.38 1.82
CA LEU A 157 7.46 12.16 1.05
C LEU A 157 7.35 10.96 1.99
N ALA A 158 6.29 10.18 1.81
CA ALA A 158 6.02 8.98 2.56
C ALA A 158 5.42 7.89 1.67
N CYS A 159 5.51 6.64 2.09
CA CYS A 159 4.77 5.54 1.50
C CYS A 159 4.03 4.75 2.59
N MET A 160 2.93 4.13 2.21
CA MET A 160 2.14 3.29 3.10
C MET A 160 1.78 1.99 2.41
N ASP A 161 1.73 0.90 3.19
CA ASP A 161 1.35 -0.41 2.69
C ASP A 161 1.02 -1.39 3.84
N GLY A 162 0.44 -2.54 3.48
CA GLY A 162 0.13 -3.65 4.37
C GLY A 162 1.13 -4.80 4.29
N ASN A 163 1.44 -5.41 5.44
CA ASN A 163 2.26 -6.62 5.50
C ASN A 163 1.57 -7.72 6.31
N SER A 164 1.44 -8.89 5.69
CA SER A 164 0.78 -10.06 6.27
C SER A 164 1.71 -11.08 6.94
N SER A 165 2.98 -10.74 7.17
CA SER A 165 3.92 -11.65 7.85
C SER A 165 3.73 -11.70 9.36
N LEU A 166 3.40 -10.56 9.97
CA LEU A 166 3.21 -10.38 11.42
C LEU A 166 1.81 -10.81 11.87
N LYS A 167 1.39 -12.00 11.46
CA LYS A 167 0.10 -12.60 11.83
C LYS A 167 0.06 -12.98 13.31
N LEU A 168 -1.13 -12.94 13.91
CA LEU A 168 -1.41 -13.48 15.23
C LEU A 168 -2.46 -14.58 15.13
N VAL A 169 -2.13 -15.79 15.61
CA VAL A 169 -3.09 -16.89 15.70
C VAL A 169 -4.14 -16.56 16.76
N ASP A 170 -5.40 -16.72 16.43
CA ASP A 170 -6.52 -16.51 17.34
C ASP A 170 -6.45 -17.51 18.51
N ALA A 171 -6.66 -17.01 19.72
CA ALA A 171 -6.55 -17.80 20.94
C ALA A 171 -7.55 -18.96 20.99
N THR A 172 -8.68 -18.86 20.28
CA THR A 172 -9.67 -19.94 20.14
C THR A 172 -9.14 -21.19 19.45
N PHE A 173 -8.04 -21.09 18.66
CA PHE A 173 -7.40 -22.21 17.99
C PHE A 173 -6.18 -22.76 18.77
N ARG A 174 -5.92 -22.23 19.97
CA ARG A 174 -4.78 -22.64 20.79
C ARG A 174 -5.26 -23.59 21.91
N PRO A 175 -4.51 -24.66 22.21
CA PRO A 175 -4.81 -25.51 23.36
C PRO A 175 -4.56 -24.75 24.67
N GLY A 176 -5.44 -24.93 25.66
CA GLY A 176 -5.33 -24.35 27.00
C GLY A 176 -6.32 -23.21 27.27
N THR A 177 -6.24 -22.65 28.49
CA THR A 177 -7.11 -21.54 28.92
C THR A 177 -6.46 -20.20 28.58
N VAL A 178 -7.20 -19.33 27.90
CA VAL A 178 -6.76 -17.96 27.64
C VAL A 178 -6.69 -17.21 28.97
N ARG A 179 -5.51 -16.71 29.33
CA ARG A 179 -5.37 -15.78 30.45
C ARG A 179 -5.76 -14.38 29.96
N PRO A 180 -6.66 -13.67 30.67
CA PRO A 180 -6.91 -12.27 30.39
C PRO A 180 -5.61 -11.46 30.49
N ASP A 181 -5.37 -10.60 29.51
CA ASP A 181 -4.25 -9.67 29.49
C ASP A 181 -4.85 -8.27 29.23
N ASP A 182 -4.86 -7.44 30.26
CA ASP A 182 -5.43 -6.09 30.26
C ASP A 182 -4.42 -5.01 29.83
N ARG A 183 -3.19 -5.42 29.54
CA ARG A 183 -2.13 -4.51 29.11
C ARG A 183 -2.35 -4.06 27.67
N ALA A 184 -2.17 -2.77 27.44
CA ALA A 184 -2.21 -2.15 26.11
C ALA A 184 -0.86 -1.52 25.76
N SER A 185 -0.59 -1.40 24.45
CA SER A 185 0.56 -0.62 23.98
C SER A 185 0.37 0.86 24.32
N THR A 186 1.42 1.50 24.84
CA THR A 186 1.44 2.96 25.08
C THR A 186 2.15 3.73 23.97
N SER A 187 2.53 3.04 22.88
CA SER A 187 3.23 3.63 21.76
C SER A 187 2.36 4.61 20.99
N PHE A 188 2.86 5.82 20.76
CA PHE A 188 2.21 6.84 19.92
C PHE A 188 2.08 6.43 18.45
N ARG A 189 2.75 5.34 18.05
CA ARG A 189 2.77 4.83 16.67
C ARG A 189 1.58 3.95 16.33
N TRP A 190 0.74 3.61 17.30
CA TRP A 190 -0.37 2.70 17.11
C TRP A 190 -1.69 3.45 16.99
N LEU A 191 -2.37 3.28 15.86
CA LEU A 191 -3.79 3.62 15.76
C LEU A 191 -4.63 2.54 16.43
N SER A 192 -5.59 2.97 17.23
CA SER A 192 -6.54 2.07 17.85
C SER A 192 -7.53 1.52 16.82
N PRO A 193 -8.13 0.33 17.07
CA PRO A 193 -9.18 -0.21 16.21
C PRO A 193 -10.34 0.77 16.01
N GLU A 194 -10.70 1.52 17.06
CA GLU A 194 -11.78 2.50 17.04
C GLU A 194 -11.46 3.66 16.09
N GLN A 195 -10.23 4.15 16.10
CA GLN A 195 -9.79 5.21 15.17
C GLN A 195 -9.81 4.74 13.71
N VAL A 196 -9.48 3.48 13.46
CA VAL A 196 -9.49 2.88 12.11
C VAL A 196 -10.93 2.61 11.65
N ASP A 197 -11.79 2.11 12.54
CA ASP A 197 -13.13 1.65 12.21
C ASP A 197 -14.12 2.79 11.92
N ILE A 198 -13.76 4.04 12.20
CA ILE A 198 -14.47 5.22 11.68
C ILE A 198 -14.61 5.14 10.15
N PHE A 199 -13.61 4.61 9.46
CA PHE A 199 -13.58 4.54 7.99
C PHE A 199 -14.08 3.20 7.43
N LYS A 200 -14.62 2.30 8.25
CA LYS A 200 -15.03 0.95 7.81
C LYS A 200 -16.14 0.97 6.75
N ASP A 201 -17.03 1.97 6.82
CA ASP A 201 -18.21 2.08 5.96
C ASP A 201 -18.01 3.10 4.81
N GLU A 202 -16.87 3.79 4.76
CA GLU A 202 -16.56 4.83 3.76
C GLU A 202 -16.60 4.31 2.33
N VAL A 203 -16.20 3.06 2.09
CA VAL A 203 -16.26 2.47 0.75
C VAL A 203 -17.71 2.29 0.29
N MET A 204 -18.63 1.97 1.20
CA MET A 204 -20.05 1.82 0.89
C MET A 204 -20.70 3.19 0.68
N ASN A 205 -20.31 4.19 1.48
CA ASN A 205 -20.81 5.56 1.35
C ASN A 205 -20.30 6.22 0.05
N ALA A 206 -19.05 6.00 -0.32
CA ALA A 206 -18.44 6.50 -1.56
C ALA A 206 -19.02 5.88 -2.85
N GLN A 207 -19.86 4.84 -2.73
CA GLN A 207 -20.60 4.22 -3.84
C GLN A 207 -22.02 4.79 -4.01
N GLN A 208 -22.48 5.65 -3.10
CA GLN A 208 -23.79 6.32 -3.20
C GLN A 208 -23.70 7.57 -4.08
N PRO A 209 -24.74 7.88 -4.89
CA PRO A 209 -24.75 9.08 -5.71
C PRO A 209 -24.80 10.35 -4.83
N PRO A 210 -24.12 11.45 -5.22
CA PRO A 210 -24.12 12.68 -4.46
C PRO A 210 -25.53 13.31 -4.41
N PRO A 211 -25.92 13.93 -3.27
CA PRO A 211 -27.13 14.74 -3.21
C PRO A 211 -26.98 15.98 -4.13
N SER A 212 -28.06 16.33 -4.82
CA SER A 212 -28.15 17.30 -5.92
C SER A 212 -27.33 18.58 -5.74
N ALA A 213 -26.47 18.87 -6.71
CA ALA A 213 -25.75 20.12 -6.85
C ALA A 213 -26.70 21.28 -7.16
N ALA A 214 -26.91 22.15 -6.19
CA ALA A 214 -27.32 23.53 -6.41
C ALA A 214 -26.43 24.42 -5.52
N ALA A 215 -25.87 25.46 -6.13
CA ALA A 215 -24.97 26.47 -5.55
C ALA A 215 -23.48 26.10 -5.42
N ALA A 216 -22.69 26.47 -6.44
CA ALA A 216 -21.63 27.48 -6.33
C ALA A 216 -20.73 27.42 -7.58
N ALA A 217 -21.04 28.27 -8.56
CA ALA A 217 -20.12 28.62 -9.64
C ALA A 217 -19.28 29.83 -9.20
N ASN A 218 -17.96 29.76 -9.43
CA ASN A 218 -17.03 30.83 -9.81
C ASN A 218 -15.68 30.75 -9.07
N GLY A 219 -14.59 30.65 -9.84
CA GLY A 219 -13.21 30.83 -9.38
C GLY A 219 -12.18 30.16 -10.29
N ASP A 220 -11.62 30.92 -11.24
CA ASP A 220 -10.59 30.48 -12.19
C ASP A 220 -9.21 30.28 -11.53
N ALA A 221 -8.63 29.08 -11.71
CA ALA A 221 -7.19 28.81 -11.65
C ALA A 221 -6.85 27.57 -12.52
N PRO A 222 -5.74 27.55 -13.26
CA PRO A 222 -5.46 26.50 -14.24
C PRO A 222 -4.83 25.28 -13.56
N THR A 223 -5.66 24.31 -13.18
CA THR A 223 -5.21 22.97 -12.79
C THR A 223 -6.19 21.93 -13.32
N ALA A 224 -5.66 20.87 -13.94
CA ALA A 224 -6.37 19.77 -14.61
C ALA A 224 -7.82 19.58 -14.17
N SER A 225 -8.74 19.88 -15.10
CA SER A 225 -10.16 20.10 -14.88
C SER A 225 -10.88 18.99 -14.09
N ALA A 226 -11.83 19.41 -13.26
CA ALA A 226 -12.76 18.58 -12.51
C ALA A 226 -13.66 17.67 -13.40
N ALA A 227 -13.59 17.81 -14.73
CA ALA A 227 -14.18 16.88 -15.70
C ALA A 227 -13.42 15.54 -15.80
N ASN A 228 -12.24 15.41 -15.17
CA ASN A 228 -11.37 14.23 -15.27
C ASN A 228 -11.61 13.16 -14.19
N ALA A 229 -12.52 13.38 -13.23
CA ALA A 229 -12.64 12.51 -12.05
C ALA A 229 -13.48 11.23 -12.27
N GLU A 230 -14.49 11.27 -13.15
CA GLU A 230 -15.32 10.09 -13.46
C GLU A 230 -14.71 9.18 -14.53
N ASP A 231 -13.92 9.73 -15.46
CA ASP A 231 -13.46 8.98 -16.64
C ASP A 231 -12.07 8.36 -16.49
N LEU A 232 -11.22 8.94 -15.64
CA LEU A 232 -10.08 8.24 -15.05
C LEU A 232 -10.58 7.00 -14.28
N SER A 233 -11.86 6.93 -13.91
CA SER A 233 -12.42 5.79 -13.19
C SER A 233 -12.39 4.48 -14.00
N LYS A 234 -12.85 4.46 -15.25
CA LYS A 234 -13.00 3.19 -16.01
C LYS A 234 -11.67 2.61 -16.47
N CYS A 235 -10.72 3.45 -16.91
CA CYS A 235 -9.36 3.01 -17.25
C CYS A 235 -8.61 2.43 -16.03
N LEU A 236 -8.98 2.85 -14.83
CA LEU A 236 -8.45 2.34 -13.57
C LEU A 236 -9.04 1.02 -13.11
N ASP A 237 -10.28 0.72 -13.49
CA ASP A 237 -10.96 -0.50 -13.04
C ASP A 237 -10.29 -1.77 -13.59
N THR A 238 -9.57 -1.68 -14.72
CA THR A 238 -8.69 -2.77 -15.21
C THR A 238 -7.43 -2.98 -14.38
N CYS A 239 -6.92 -1.97 -13.67
CA CYS A 239 -5.84 -2.16 -12.69
C CYS A 239 -6.36 -2.80 -11.40
N VAL A 240 -7.59 -2.48 -11.01
CA VAL A 240 -8.27 -3.00 -9.81
C VAL A 240 -8.43 -4.53 -9.85
N GLU A 241 -8.69 -5.13 -11.01
CA GLU A 241 -8.84 -6.58 -11.14
C GLU A 241 -7.55 -7.38 -10.87
N ARG A 242 -6.38 -6.76 -11.03
CA ARG A 242 -5.06 -7.44 -10.94
C ARG A 242 -4.51 -7.50 -9.52
N TRP A 243 -4.93 -6.60 -8.64
CA TRP A 243 -4.39 -6.47 -7.29
C TRP A 243 -5.39 -6.92 -6.24
N LYS A 244 -5.00 -7.89 -5.41
CA LYS A 244 -5.86 -8.40 -4.32
C LYS A 244 -6.24 -7.29 -3.32
N ALA A 245 -5.35 -6.32 -3.12
CA ALA A 245 -5.57 -5.13 -2.29
C ALA A 245 -6.54 -4.11 -2.94
N ALA A 246 -6.68 -4.09 -4.27
CA ALA A 246 -7.67 -3.22 -4.93
C ALA A 246 -9.03 -3.91 -5.11
N GLY A 247 -9.07 -5.25 -5.13
CA GLY A 247 -10.28 -6.02 -5.37
C GLY A 247 -11.39 -5.82 -4.32
N PRO A 248 -12.62 -6.30 -4.60
CA PRO A 248 -13.75 -6.18 -3.69
C PRO A 248 -13.41 -6.69 -2.28
N GLU A 249 -13.85 -5.99 -1.24
CA GLU A 249 -13.53 -6.34 0.15
C GLU A 249 -13.94 -7.79 0.51
N ALA A 250 -15.00 -8.31 -0.11
CA ALA A 250 -15.41 -9.70 0.03
C ALA A 250 -14.32 -10.73 -0.37
N ARG A 251 -13.41 -10.36 -1.28
CA ARG A 251 -12.26 -11.20 -1.73
C ARG A 251 -11.03 -11.05 -0.84
N LYS A 252 -11.04 -10.12 0.13
CA LYS A 252 -9.95 -9.85 1.09
C LYS A 252 -10.12 -10.59 2.42
N LYS A 253 -11.02 -11.57 2.51
CA LYS A 253 -11.19 -12.40 3.71
C LYS A 253 -9.90 -13.16 4.02
N MET A 254 -9.41 -12.99 5.25
CA MET A 254 -8.26 -13.72 5.78
C MET A 254 -8.71 -15.06 6.36
N PHE A 255 -7.80 -16.04 6.43
CA PHE A 255 -8.06 -17.30 7.11
C PHE A 255 -8.54 -17.06 8.55
N THR A 256 -9.61 -17.72 8.96
CA THR A 256 -10.24 -17.60 10.29
C THR A 256 -9.29 -17.88 11.45
N LEU A 257 -8.20 -18.63 11.17
CA LEU A 257 -7.12 -18.92 12.10
C LEU A 257 -6.47 -17.67 12.72
N PHE A 258 -6.43 -16.55 11.98
CA PHE A 258 -5.70 -15.36 12.41
C PHE A 258 -6.64 -14.29 12.99
N ALA A 259 -6.44 -13.94 14.26
CA ALA A 259 -7.10 -12.79 14.87
C ALA A 259 -6.59 -11.47 14.26
N ILE A 260 -5.27 -11.40 14.05
CA ILE A 260 -4.61 -10.29 13.35
C ILE A 260 -3.89 -10.86 12.12
N ALA A 261 -4.19 -10.32 10.96
CA ALA A 261 -3.68 -10.74 9.67
C ALA A 261 -2.29 -10.19 9.35
N GLY A 262 -1.87 -9.14 10.07
CA GLY A 262 -0.66 -8.37 9.77
C GLY A 262 -0.73 -6.96 10.34
N ILE A 263 0.14 -6.08 9.85
CA ILE A 263 0.12 -4.63 10.15
C ILE A 263 -0.04 -3.83 8.86
N PHE A 264 -0.63 -2.64 8.96
CA PHE A 264 -0.58 -1.61 7.93
C PHE A 264 0.22 -0.44 8.49
N LEU A 265 1.16 0.11 7.74
CA LEU A 265 2.02 1.20 8.25
C LEU A 265 2.26 2.28 7.20
N THR A 266 2.72 3.43 7.69
CA THR A 266 3.30 4.51 6.88
C THR A 266 4.75 4.75 7.32
N VAL A 267 5.66 4.88 6.36
CA VAL A 267 7.07 5.25 6.57
C VAL A 267 7.41 6.49 5.75
N CYS A 268 8.31 7.34 6.26
CA CYS A 268 8.87 8.42 5.44
C CYS A 268 9.94 7.88 4.47
N ARG A 269 10.36 8.70 3.51
CA ARG A 269 11.43 8.37 2.57
C ARG A 269 12.78 7.98 3.18
N HIS A 270 13.03 8.37 4.43
CA HIS A 270 14.26 8.01 5.17
C HIS A 270 14.11 6.69 5.94
N GLY A 271 12.95 6.03 5.83
CA GLY A 271 12.67 4.74 6.46
C GLY A 271 12.21 4.81 7.91
N HIS A 272 11.97 6.00 8.46
CA HIS A 272 11.37 6.09 9.78
C HIS A 272 9.89 5.71 9.72
N VAL A 273 9.46 4.83 10.61
CA VAL A 273 8.03 4.53 10.74
C VAL A 273 7.34 5.77 11.29
N LEU A 274 6.19 6.14 10.75
CA LEU A 274 5.42 7.29 11.22
C LEU A 274 4.26 6.82 12.10
N ILE A 275 3.46 5.90 11.57
CA ILE A 275 2.27 5.36 12.21
C ILE A 275 1.97 3.95 11.66
N MET A 276 1.32 3.10 12.46
CA MET A 276 0.87 1.77 12.08
C MET A 276 -0.44 1.37 12.76
N CYS A 277 -1.10 0.34 12.24
CA CYS A 277 -2.26 -0.29 12.85
C CYS A 277 -2.32 -1.79 12.56
N ASP A 278 -3.18 -2.50 13.31
CA ASP A 278 -3.40 -3.93 13.11
C ASP A 278 -4.43 -4.16 11.99
N MET A 279 -4.13 -5.12 11.11
CA MET A 279 -5.12 -5.63 10.17
C MET A 279 -5.94 -6.73 10.85
N ILE A 280 -7.06 -6.35 11.47
CA ILE A 280 -7.87 -7.25 12.31
C ILE A 280 -8.82 -8.07 11.44
N ARG A 281 -8.68 -9.40 11.50
CA ARG A 281 -9.53 -10.39 10.78
C ARG A 281 -9.76 -10.11 9.29
N SER A 282 -8.90 -9.34 8.64
CA SER A 282 -9.03 -8.96 7.23
C SER A 282 -7.67 -8.83 6.55
N GLY A 283 -7.63 -8.88 5.21
CA GLY A 283 -6.49 -8.31 4.47
C GLY A 283 -6.53 -6.77 4.51
N GLU A 284 -5.90 -6.13 3.52
CA GLU A 284 -5.85 -4.67 3.37
C GLU A 284 -7.20 -4.08 2.91
N LEU A 285 -8.11 -3.85 3.84
CA LEU A 285 -9.34 -3.08 3.60
C LEU A 285 -9.05 -1.59 3.45
N MET A 286 -9.92 -0.82 2.80
CA MET A 286 -9.66 0.60 2.53
C MET A 286 -9.68 1.47 3.80
N LYS A 287 -10.30 0.99 4.89
CA LYS A 287 -10.28 1.67 6.18
C LYS A 287 -8.86 1.92 6.72
N TYR A 288 -7.91 1.01 6.45
CA TYR A 288 -6.54 1.14 6.93
C TYR A 288 -5.80 2.32 6.27
N PRO A 289 -5.68 2.40 4.93
CA PRO A 289 -5.05 3.56 4.29
C PRO A 289 -5.82 4.86 4.54
N LEU A 290 -7.16 4.85 4.66
CA LEU A 290 -7.92 6.05 5.05
C LEU A 290 -7.55 6.54 6.45
N ALA A 291 -7.44 5.64 7.43
CA ALA A 291 -7.03 5.99 8.78
C ALA A 291 -5.59 6.54 8.83
N MET A 292 -4.67 5.98 8.03
CA MET A 292 -3.32 6.52 7.88
C MET A 292 -3.35 7.94 7.31
N VAL A 293 -4.15 8.18 6.26
CA VAL A 293 -4.28 9.51 5.65
C VAL A 293 -4.85 10.53 6.64
N ARG A 294 -5.89 10.18 7.40
CA ARG A 294 -6.43 11.07 8.44
C ARG A 294 -5.34 11.47 9.43
N TRP A 295 -4.61 10.49 9.95
CA TRP A 295 -3.55 10.74 10.90
C TRP A 295 -2.43 11.61 10.30
N LEU A 296 -2.04 11.39 9.04
CA LEU A 296 -1.04 12.21 8.37
C LEU A 296 -1.52 13.66 8.15
N LEU A 297 -2.80 13.88 7.80
CA LEU A 297 -3.41 15.21 7.68
C LEU A 297 -3.33 15.99 9.00
N ASP A 298 -3.57 15.31 10.12
CA ASP A 298 -3.54 15.90 11.46
C ASP A 298 -2.13 16.37 11.89
N HIS A 299 -1.06 15.81 11.32
CA HIS A 299 0.29 15.97 11.86
C HIS A 299 1.34 16.56 10.90
N TYR A 300 1.24 16.35 9.58
CA TYR A 300 2.29 16.73 8.63
C TYR A 300 1.88 17.77 7.58
N GLY A 301 0.60 18.16 7.51
CA GLY A 301 0.16 19.33 6.75
C GLY A 301 0.20 19.18 5.23
N ALA A 302 0.50 20.28 4.53
CA ALA A 302 0.37 20.41 3.08
C ALA A 302 1.58 19.88 2.28
N ASP A 303 1.38 19.72 0.98
CA ASP A 303 2.43 19.37 0.00
C ASP A 303 3.10 18.01 0.29
N LEU A 304 2.29 17.02 0.65
CA LEU A 304 2.73 15.65 0.93
C LEU A 304 2.61 14.77 -0.32
N GLY A 305 3.70 14.08 -0.66
CA GLY A 305 3.73 13.00 -1.64
C GLY A 305 3.54 11.64 -0.98
N LEU A 306 2.46 10.92 -1.30
CA LEU A 306 2.14 9.64 -0.69
C LEU A 306 2.21 8.49 -1.70
N GLY A 307 3.10 7.54 -1.45
CA GLY A 307 3.22 6.28 -2.19
C GLY A 307 2.27 5.20 -1.69
N TYR A 308 1.57 4.51 -2.59
CA TYR A 308 0.85 3.26 -2.30
C TYR A 308 0.72 2.39 -3.57
N ASP A 309 0.89 1.07 -3.47
CA ASP A 309 0.83 0.13 -4.60
C ASP A 309 -0.40 0.32 -5.48
N ILE A 310 -1.54 0.55 -4.85
CA ILE A 310 -2.82 0.76 -5.52
C ILE A 310 -3.26 2.22 -5.45
N MET A 311 -2.32 3.16 -5.31
CA MET A 311 -2.62 4.59 -5.12
C MET A 311 -3.58 5.09 -6.20
N CYS A 312 -3.39 4.66 -7.43
CA CYS A 312 -4.27 5.02 -8.53
C CYS A 312 -5.76 4.71 -8.19
N ALA A 313 -6.05 3.53 -7.65
CA ALA A 313 -7.40 3.09 -7.30
C ALA A 313 -7.85 3.70 -5.96
N PHE A 314 -6.95 3.70 -4.99
CA PHE A 314 -7.20 4.26 -3.67
C PHE A 314 -7.53 5.75 -3.73
N TRP A 315 -6.89 6.52 -4.61
CA TRP A 315 -7.13 7.96 -4.74
C TRP A 315 -8.59 8.30 -5.07
N LYS A 316 -9.29 7.44 -5.81
CA LYS A 316 -10.73 7.61 -6.05
C LYS A 316 -11.53 7.48 -4.76
N THR A 317 -11.25 6.42 -4.00
CA THR A 317 -11.89 6.17 -2.71
C THR A 317 -11.59 7.34 -1.77
N LEU A 318 -10.33 7.79 -1.74
CA LEU A 318 -9.90 8.90 -0.91
C LEU A 318 -10.62 10.21 -1.27
N ARG A 319 -10.69 10.56 -2.57
CA ARG A 319 -11.39 11.77 -3.04
C ARG A 319 -12.89 11.75 -2.78
N ARG A 320 -13.51 10.57 -2.74
CA ARG A 320 -14.95 10.40 -2.43
C ARG A 320 -15.25 10.21 -0.95
N SER A 321 -14.22 9.97 -0.14
CA SER A 321 -14.36 9.84 1.31
C SER A 321 -14.53 11.20 1.98
N SER A 322 -14.84 11.18 3.28
CA SER A 322 -14.83 12.37 4.13
C SER A 322 -13.51 13.16 4.10
N LEU A 323 -12.39 12.54 3.71
CA LEU A 323 -11.06 13.17 3.67
C LEU A 323 -10.75 13.87 2.34
N GLY A 324 -11.59 13.71 1.31
CA GLY A 324 -11.28 14.17 -0.05
C GLY A 324 -11.06 15.68 -0.16
N ALA A 325 -11.86 16.48 0.56
CA ALA A 325 -11.73 17.93 0.59
C ALA A 325 -10.42 18.37 1.25
N ASP A 326 -10.08 17.78 2.40
CA ASP A 326 -8.86 18.09 3.16
C ASP A 326 -7.60 17.77 2.35
N VAL A 327 -7.53 16.58 1.73
CA VAL A 327 -6.41 16.16 0.87
C VAL A 327 -6.22 17.12 -0.31
N THR A 328 -7.33 17.63 -0.85
CA THR A 328 -7.29 18.60 -1.96
C THR A 328 -6.78 19.96 -1.48
N ALA A 329 -7.31 20.46 -0.36
CA ALA A 329 -6.89 21.73 0.23
C ALA A 329 -5.41 21.72 0.64
N MET A 330 -4.93 20.57 1.11
CA MET A 330 -3.53 20.34 1.47
C MET A 330 -2.61 20.08 0.27
N ARG A 331 -3.13 20.06 -0.97
CA ARG A 331 -2.34 19.85 -2.20
C ARG A 331 -1.52 18.56 -2.20
N TRP A 332 -2.06 17.49 -1.63
CA TRP A 332 -1.36 16.21 -1.62
C TRP A 332 -1.28 15.59 -3.01
N GLN A 333 -0.22 14.81 -3.22
CA GLN A 333 0.03 14.11 -4.46
C GLN A 333 0.17 12.61 -4.20
N GLY A 334 -0.67 11.80 -4.85
CA GLY A 334 -0.54 10.35 -4.82
C GLY A 334 0.47 9.85 -5.85
N VAL A 335 1.21 8.80 -5.49
CA VAL A 335 2.20 8.11 -6.33
C VAL A 335 2.02 6.59 -6.21
N VAL A 336 2.18 5.85 -7.32
CA VAL A 336 2.36 4.39 -7.28
C VAL A 336 3.86 4.10 -7.28
N PRO A 337 4.41 3.38 -6.29
CA PRO A 337 5.84 3.14 -6.19
C PRO A 337 6.45 2.55 -7.46
N ALA A 338 7.71 2.89 -7.74
CA ALA A 338 8.33 2.68 -9.06
C ALA A 338 8.31 1.20 -9.50
N TRP A 339 8.54 0.28 -8.57
CA TRP A 339 8.62 -1.14 -8.87
C TRP A 339 7.24 -1.72 -9.20
N HIS A 340 6.20 -1.25 -8.52
CA HIS A 340 4.82 -1.67 -8.76
C HIS A 340 4.21 -0.95 -9.97
N GLY A 341 4.54 0.32 -10.19
CA GLY A 341 4.01 1.16 -11.26
C GLY A 341 4.17 0.53 -12.64
N HIS A 342 5.28 -0.15 -12.90
CA HIS A 342 5.51 -0.88 -14.15
C HIS A 342 4.53 -2.01 -14.44
N ALA A 343 3.87 -2.58 -13.44
CA ALA A 343 2.85 -3.61 -13.59
C ALA A 343 1.45 -3.04 -13.91
N HIS A 344 1.27 -1.73 -13.78
CA HIS A 344 0.02 -1.04 -14.08
C HIS A 344 -0.10 -0.76 -15.59
N ASN A 345 -1.31 -0.46 -16.07
CA ASN A 345 -1.50 -0.09 -17.47
C ASN A 345 -0.78 1.23 -17.82
N ARG A 346 -0.56 1.50 -19.12
CA ARG A 346 0.22 2.67 -19.54
C ARG A 346 -0.36 4.00 -19.06
N ALA A 347 -1.68 4.17 -19.10
CA ALA A 347 -2.35 5.36 -18.60
C ALA A 347 -2.06 5.59 -17.10
N CYS A 348 -2.14 4.53 -16.29
CA CYS A 348 -1.79 4.58 -14.88
C CYS A 348 -0.30 4.86 -14.65
N GLN A 349 0.59 4.33 -15.50
CA GLN A 349 2.01 4.63 -15.41
C GLN A 349 2.28 6.12 -15.63
N ILE A 350 1.67 6.73 -16.65
CA ILE A 350 1.90 8.14 -16.96
C ILE A 350 1.30 9.05 -15.88
N GLY A 351 0.15 8.68 -15.30
CA GLY A 351 -0.50 9.49 -14.27
C GLY A 351 0.06 9.33 -12.85
N TRP A 352 0.67 8.18 -12.51
CA TRP A 352 0.96 7.84 -11.12
C TRP A 352 2.38 7.36 -10.83
N HIS A 353 3.16 6.97 -11.84
CA HIS A 353 4.53 6.50 -11.59
C HIS A 353 5.42 7.70 -11.20
N PRO A 354 6.34 7.56 -10.22
CA PRO A 354 7.15 8.66 -9.69
C PRO A 354 7.94 9.46 -10.74
N MET A 355 8.30 8.83 -11.87
CA MET A 355 9.01 9.46 -12.98
C MET A 355 8.19 10.57 -13.66
N TYR A 356 6.86 10.48 -13.61
CA TYR A 356 5.97 11.46 -14.24
C TYR A 356 5.38 12.45 -13.22
N VAL A 357 5.77 12.34 -11.95
CA VAL A 357 5.26 13.17 -10.86
C VAL A 357 6.37 14.14 -10.43
N GLU A 358 6.21 15.39 -10.84
CA GLU A 358 7.13 16.46 -10.47
C GLU A 358 7.19 16.66 -8.94
N GLY A 359 8.39 16.94 -8.42
CA GLY A 359 8.63 17.13 -6.98
C GLY A 359 9.06 15.87 -6.24
N VAL A 360 8.92 14.69 -6.86
CA VAL A 360 9.35 13.41 -6.27
C VAL A 360 10.88 13.22 -6.34
N GLY A 361 11.50 13.63 -7.45
CA GLY A 361 12.92 13.41 -7.68
C GLY A 361 13.28 11.94 -7.84
N LEU A 362 14.32 11.48 -7.13
CA LEU A 362 14.84 10.11 -7.22
C LEU A 362 14.10 9.08 -6.36
N GLU A 363 13.07 9.51 -5.62
CA GLU A 363 12.36 8.65 -4.69
C GLU A 363 11.59 7.54 -5.42
N ASP A 364 11.78 6.29 -4.98
CA ASP A 364 11.10 5.13 -5.56
C ASP A 364 9.82 4.73 -4.82
N PHE A 365 9.63 5.22 -3.60
CA PHE A 365 8.53 4.90 -2.67
C PHE A 365 8.45 3.40 -2.28
N GLU A 366 9.57 2.67 -2.34
CA GLU A 366 9.65 1.22 -1.99
C GLU A 366 10.12 0.99 -0.54
N GLU A 367 10.06 2.02 0.32
CA GLU A 367 10.60 1.96 1.68
C GLU A 367 9.74 1.07 2.60
N CYS A 368 8.45 0.88 2.29
CA CYS A 368 7.58 -0.08 2.96
C CYS A 368 8.15 -1.50 2.87
N GLU A 369 8.53 -1.95 1.67
CA GLU A 369 9.08 -3.28 1.40
C GLU A 369 10.41 -3.50 2.11
N ARG A 370 11.28 -2.48 2.13
CA ARG A 370 12.56 -2.51 2.85
C ARG A 370 12.32 -2.66 4.36
N THR A 371 11.37 -1.89 4.89
CA THR A 371 10.96 -1.96 6.30
C THR A 371 10.32 -3.30 6.65
N PHE A 372 9.49 -3.86 5.76
CA PHE A 372 8.89 -5.18 5.94
C PHE A 372 9.90 -6.30 5.89
N SER A 373 10.92 -6.21 5.02
CA SER A 373 11.97 -7.24 4.96
C SER A 373 12.63 -7.46 6.33
N LEU A 374 12.87 -6.39 7.08
CA LEU A 374 13.47 -6.46 8.42
C LEU A 374 12.47 -6.97 9.46
N SER A 375 11.27 -6.40 9.50
CA SER A 375 10.25 -6.80 10.50
C SER A 375 9.71 -8.21 10.30
N ASN A 376 9.78 -8.77 9.10
CA ASN A 376 9.39 -10.17 8.82
C ASN A 376 10.16 -11.19 9.68
N HIS A 377 11.34 -10.84 10.19
CA HIS A 377 12.09 -11.69 11.10
C HIS A 377 11.38 -11.90 12.46
N LEU A 378 10.47 -11.02 12.88
CA LEU A 378 9.65 -11.19 14.08
C LEU A 378 8.54 -12.24 13.92
N ALA A 379 8.22 -12.67 12.71
CA ALA A 379 7.04 -13.49 12.46
C ALA A 379 7.04 -14.83 13.23
N SER A 380 8.21 -15.39 13.53
CA SER A 380 8.34 -16.62 14.32
C SER A 380 8.07 -16.42 15.81
N THR A 381 8.32 -15.23 16.35
CA THR A 381 8.17 -14.93 17.79
C THR A 381 6.82 -14.32 18.11
N THR A 382 6.21 -13.58 17.18
CA THR A 382 4.94 -12.88 17.41
C THR A 382 3.69 -13.71 17.11
N ARG A 383 3.80 -14.76 16.28
CA ARG A 383 2.63 -15.52 15.78
C ARG A 383 1.80 -16.20 16.86
N MET A 384 2.47 -16.68 17.91
CA MET A 384 1.85 -17.36 19.06
C MET A 384 1.88 -16.50 20.33
N ALA A 385 2.22 -15.21 20.22
CA ALA A 385 2.25 -14.30 21.36
C ALA A 385 0.82 -13.93 21.82
N THR A 386 0.70 -13.16 22.91
CA THR A 386 -0.53 -12.39 23.19
C THR A 386 -0.59 -11.16 22.28
N VAL A 387 -1.72 -10.45 22.26
CA VAL A 387 -1.83 -9.18 21.51
C VAL A 387 -0.81 -8.16 22.04
N PHE A 388 -0.73 -8.01 23.36
CA PHE A 388 0.21 -7.11 24.03
C PHE A 388 1.67 -7.44 23.67
N HIS A 389 2.11 -8.69 23.87
CA HIS A 389 3.50 -9.08 23.60
C HIS A 389 3.86 -8.96 22.13
N ARG A 390 2.90 -9.19 21.22
CA ARG A 390 3.12 -8.95 19.79
C ARG A 390 3.37 -7.47 19.52
N GLN A 391 2.52 -6.58 20.02
CA GLN A 391 2.69 -5.13 19.81
C GLN A 391 3.99 -4.62 20.46
N GLN A 392 4.30 -5.10 21.67
CA GLN A 392 5.54 -4.76 22.39
C GLN A 392 6.79 -5.13 21.58
N GLN A 393 6.85 -6.35 21.01
CA GLN A 393 7.99 -6.77 20.19
C GLN A 393 8.10 -5.98 18.87
N ILE A 394 6.96 -5.65 18.25
CA ILE A 394 6.92 -4.85 17.03
C ILE A 394 7.41 -3.42 17.31
N ASP A 395 6.97 -2.83 18.42
CA ASP A 395 7.36 -1.48 18.82
C ASP A 395 8.86 -1.41 19.17
N GLU A 396 9.37 -2.35 19.97
CA GLU A 396 10.81 -2.45 20.28
C GLU A 396 11.67 -2.59 19.01
N HIS A 397 11.20 -3.36 18.02
CA HIS A 397 11.89 -3.51 16.74
C HIS A 397 11.91 -2.20 15.95
N PHE A 398 10.77 -1.51 15.83
CA PHE A 398 10.72 -0.27 15.04
C PHE A 398 11.41 0.90 15.74
N GLN A 399 11.40 0.95 17.08
CA GLN A 399 12.22 1.92 17.82
C GLN A 399 13.71 1.74 17.53
N PHE A 400 14.20 0.50 17.48
CA PHE A 400 15.60 0.21 17.13
C PHE A 400 15.89 0.50 15.65
N HIS A 401 14.99 0.09 14.75
CA HIS A 401 15.07 0.41 13.33
C HIS A 401 15.20 1.92 13.10
N ASP A 402 14.42 2.75 13.81
CA ASP A 402 14.51 4.21 13.69
C ASP A 402 15.85 4.76 14.20
N GLN A 403 16.46 4.14 15.21
CA GLN A 403 17.80 4.51 15.67
C GLN A 403 18.84 4.23 14.58
N ASP A 404 18.78 3.07 13.93
CA ASP A 404 19.65 2.71 12.81
C ASP A 404 19.44 3.65 11.61
N LYS A 405 18.18 3.98 11.28
CA LYS A 405 17.85 4.95 10.23
C LYS A 405 18.39 6.34 10.54
N HIS A 406 18.26 6.78 11.80
CA HIS A 406 18.82 8.05 12.24
C HIS A 406 20.34 8.07 12.12
N ALA A 407 21.03 7.03 12.61
CA ALA A 407 22.49 6.91 12.53
C ALA A 407 23.00 6.85 11.08
N GLY A 408 22.25 6.23 10.17
CA GLY A 408 22.59 6.13 8.75
C GLY A 408 22.20 7.34 7.89
N SER A 409 21.43 8.29 8.43
CA SER A 409 20.79 9.37 7.66
C SER A 409 21.78 10.27 6.92
N GLY A 410 22.90 10.63 7.56
CA GLY A 410 23.92 11.49 6.95
C GLY A 410 24.54 10.86 5.69
N ASN A 411 24.92 9.57 5.76
CA ASN A 411 25.43 8.85 4.60
C ASN A 411 24.34 8.66 3.54
N PHE A 412 23.10 8.35 3.93
CA PHE A 412 21.98 8.24 3.00
C PHE A 412 21.79 9.53 2.18
N ILE A 413 21.77 10.69 2.83
CA ILE A 413 21.61 11.98 2.15
C ILE A 413 22.80 12.26 1.23
N TYR A 414 24.03 12.06 1.71
CA TYR A 414 25.24 12.29 0.90
C TYR A 414 25.28 11.42 -0.36
N GLN A 415 24.97 10.12 -0.26
CA GLN A 415 24.97 9.21 -1.40
C GLN A 415 23.86 9.56 -2.40
N ASN A 416 22.67 9.92 -1.93
CA ASN A 416 21.58 10.34 -2.81
C ASN A 416 21.90 11.67 -3.52
N TYR A 417 22.53 12.62 -2.83
CA TYR A 417 22.97 13.87 -3.42
C TYR A 417 23.98 13.64 -4.55
N ARG A 418 25.00 12.81 -4.30
CA ARG A 418 25.97 12.41 -5.33
C ARG A 418 25.30 11.73 -6.52
N GLN A 419 24.41 10.76 -6.24
CA GLN A 419 23.67 10.07 -7.28
C GLN A 419 22.82 11.04 -8.11
N ALA A 420 22.20 12.04 -7.48
CA ALA A 420 21.42 13.06 -8.18
C ALA A 420 22.31 13.89 -9.12
N LEU A 421 23.44 14.40 -8.63
CA LEU A 421 24.38 15.16 -9.47
C LEU A 421 24.90 14.35 -10.66
N GLU A 422 25.30 13.10 -10.42
CA GLU A 422 25.78 12.19 -11.46
C GLU A 422 24.69 11.93 -12.51
N LYS A 423 23.44 11.67 -12.07
CA LYS A 423 22.30 11.46 -12.98
C LYS A 423 21.95 12.70 -13.78
N ILE A 424 21.94 13.89 -13.18
CA ILE A 424 21.68 15.16 -13.88
C ILE A 424 22.74 15.38 -14.95
N ALA A 425 24.03 15.22 -14.60
CA ALA A 425 25.12 15.40 -15.54
C ALA A 425 25.01 14.43 -16.74
N LEU A 426 24.77 13.14 -16.46
CA LEU A 426 24.66 12.11 -17.48
C LEU A 426 23.41 12.30 -18.35
N ASN A 427 22.23 12.45 -17.74
CA ASN A 427 20.97 12.58 -18.47
C ASN A 427 20.93 13.85 -19.32
N ARG A 428 21.50 14.96 -18.85
CA ARG A 428 21.61 16.18 -19.65
C ARG A 428 22.49 15.98 -20.88
N ALA A 429 23.66 15.37 -20.72
CA ALA A 429 24.56 15.10 -21.85
C ALA A 429 23.91 14.16 -22.88
N GLU A 430 23.26 13.08 -22.42
CA GLU A 430 22.55 12.16 -23.29
C GLU A 430 21.33 12.81 -23.97
N LEU A 431 20.58 13.66 -23.26
CA LEU A 431 19.48 14.42 -23.82
C LEU A 431 19.96 15.36 -24.93
N SER A 432 21.06 16.09 -24.72
CA SER A 432 21.61 16.98 -25.76
C SER A 432 22.05 16.23 -27.03
N VAL A 433 22.57 15.00 -26.90
CA VAL A 433 22.88 14.15 -28.06
C VAL A 433 21.60 13.74 -28.80
N LEU A 434 20.54 13.39 -28.07
CA LEU A 434 19.24 13.05 -28.65
C LEU A 434 18.59 14.26 -29.33
N GLU A 435 18.63 15.44 -28.71
CA GLU A 435 18.13 16.70 -29.28
C GLU A 435 18.83 17.04 -30.60
N LEU A 436 20.16 16.95 -30.63
CA LEU A 436 20.94 17.20 -31.84
C LEU A 436 20.65 16.18 -32.94
N SER A 437 20.60 14.89 -32.60
CA SER A 437 20.40 13.82 -33.59
C SER A 437 18.98 13.78 -34.16
N LEU A 438 17.97 14.15 -33.37
CA LEU A 438 16.57 14.16 -33.78
C LEU A 438 16.12 15.52 -34.34
N GLY A 439 16.91 16.58 -34.14
CA GLY A 439 16.52 17.95 -34.51
C GLY A 439 15.33 18.45 -33.68
N THR A 440 15.27 18.09 -32.41
CA THR A 440 14.16 18.37 -31.48
C THR A 440 14.67 19.02 -30.20
N THR A 441 13.76 19.53 -29.37
CA THR A 441 14.03 20.22 -28.11
C THR A 441 13.26 19.60 -26.94
N ALA A 442 13.60 19.98 -25.71
CA ALA A 442 12.85 19.64 -24.51
C ALA A 442 11.33 19.92 -24.61
N ASP A 443 10.94 21.03 -25.24
CA ASP A 443 9.53 21.41 -25.42
C ASP A 443 8.77 20.41 -26.31
N ASP A 444 9.45 19.87 -27.34
CA ASP A 444 8.88 18.83 -28.20
C ASP A 444 8.59 17.55 -27.43
N TYR A 445 9.45 17.18 -26.49
CA TYR A 445 9.29 15.99 -25.67
C TYR A 445 8.17 16.15 -24.62
N GLU A 446 8.00 17.35 -24.09
CA GLU A 446 6.86 17.64 -23.21
C GLU A 446 5.54 17.63 -24.00
N ALA A 447 5.54 18.17 -25.23
CA ALA A 447 4.40 18.06 -26.13
C ALA A 447 4.07 16.60 -26.48
N ASP A 448 5.10 15.77 -26.72
CA ASP A 448 4.95 14.32 -26.93
C ASP A 448 4.28 13.65 -25.74
N ARG A 449 4.75 13.94 -24.52
CA ARG A 449 4.17 13.43 -23.27
C ARG A 449 2.70 13.81 -23.14
N LEU A 450 2.36 15.09 -23.36
CA LEU A 450 0.98 15.57 -23.29
C LEU A 450 0.08 14.97 -24.38
N THR A 451 0.64 14.65 -25.54
CA THR A 451 -0.08 13.99 -26.64
C THR A 451 -0.33 12.51 -26.33
N GLU A 452 0.66 11.81 -25.73
CA GLU A 452 0.48 10.44 -25.24
C GLU A 452 -0.62 10.37 -24.18
N ILE A 453 -0.66 11.32 -23.24
CA ILE A 453 -1.73 11.43 -22.22
C ILE A 453 -3.10 11.58 -22.90
N ARG A 454 -3.24 12.58 -23.78
CA ARG A 454 -4.50 12.86 -24.48
C ARG A 454 -4.98 11.68 -25.32
N TYR A 455 -4.07 10.96 -25.96
CA TYR A 455 -4.41 9.76 -26.72
C TYR A 455 -5.02 8.67 -25.83
N PHE A 456 -4.39 8.35 -24.71
CA PHE A 456 -4.95 7.35 -23.78
C PHE A 456 -6.24 7.82 -23.09
N GLU A 457 -6.44 9.12 -22.91
CA GLU A 457 -7.71 9.71 -22.45
C GLU A 457 -8.82 9.69 -23.52
N GLY A 458 -8.45 9.66 -24.81
CA GLY A 458 -9.36 9.61 -25.96
C GLY A 458 -9.86 8.20 -26.32
N LEU A 459 -9.12 7.15 -25.92
CA LEU A 459 -9.49 5.73 -26.06
C LEU A 459 -10.54 5.32 -25.02
N ARG A 460 -11.74 5.92 -25.10
CA ARG A 460 -12.88 5.68 -24.19
C ARG A 460 -13.78 4.58 -24.75
N THR A 461 -14.20 3.62 -23.92
CA THR A 461 -15.22 2.61 -24.25
C THR A 461 -16.56 2.97 -23.60
N GLU A 462 -17.66 2.88 -24.36
CA GLU A 462 -19.03 3.02 -23.85
C GLU A 462 -19.40 1.85 -22.90
N PRO A 463 -20.28 2.07 -21.90
CA PRO A 463 -20.53 1.10 -20.83
C PRO A 463 -21.28 -0.18 -21.27
N GLU A 464 -20.72 -1.35 -20.95
CA GLU A 464 -21.16 -2.71 -21.32
C GLU A 464 -22.33 -3.30 -20.47
N THR A 465 -23.28 -2.50 -19.98
CA THR A 465 -24.31 -3.01 -19.04
C THR A 465 -25.44 -3.84 -19.66
N LYS A 466 -25.44 -4.10 -20.98
CA LYS A 466 -26.55 -4.78 -21.70
C LYS A 466 -26.37 -6.30 -21.84
N VAL A 467 -25.16 -6.83 -21.62
CA VAL A 467 -24.82 -8.23 -21.94
C VAL A 467 -25.19 -9.21 -20.82
N GLU A 468 -25.14 -8.82 -19.54
CA GLU A 468 -25.36 -9.71 -18.39
C GLU A 468 -26.82 -10.19 -18.23
N PHE A 469 -27.82 -9.40 -18.63
CA PHE A 469 -29.23 -9.77 -18.49
C PHE A 469 -29.68 -10.80 -19.54
N ASN A 470 -29.20 -10.68 -20.77
CA ASN A 470 -29.57 -11.57 -21.88
C ASN A 470 -29.08 -13.01 -21.70
N GLN A 471 -28.16 -13.25 -20.76
CA GLN A 471 -27.60 -14.57 -20.46
C GLN A 471 -28.08 -15.12 -19.11
N LEU A 472 -29.08 -14.50 -18.46
CA LEU A 472 -29.52 -14.89 -17.12
C LEU A 472 -30.09 -16.32 -17.10
N ASP A 473 -30.90 -16.69 -18.08
CA ASP A 473 -31.46 -18.05 -18.18
C ASP A 473 -30.37 -19.09 -18.47
N TYR A 474 -29.41 -18.76 -19.35
CA TYR A 474 -28.23 -19.61 -19.60
C TYR A 474 -27.39 -19.80 -18.32
N ASN A 475 -27.21 -18.75 -17.53
CA ASN A 475 -26.41 -18.77 -16.30
C ASN A 475 -27.13 -19.46 -15.12
N ILE A 476 -28.47 -19.40 -15.07
CA ILE A 476 -29.27 -20.18 -14.12
C ILE A 476 -29.15 -21.67 -14.43
N ILE A 477 -29.24 -22.05 -15.71
CA ILE A 477 -29.27 -23.44 -16.16
C ILE A 477 -27.87 -24.08 -16.14
N ASN A 478 -26.86 -23.41 -16.70
CA ASN A 478 -25.51 -23.99 -16.86
C ASN A 478 -24.54 -23.62 -15.74
N ASN A 479 -24.68 -22.43 -15.13
CA ASN A 479 -23.73 -21.91 -14.14
C ASN A 479 -24.29 -21.87 -12.70
N ARG A 480 -25.48 -22.45 -12.48
CA ARG A 480 -26.13 -22.68 -11.16
C ARG A 480 -26.10 -21.47 -10.22
N TYR A 481 -26.56 -20.32 -10.71
CA TYR A 481 -26.63 -19.10 -9.91
C TYR A 481 -27.46 -19.29 -8.63
N THR A 482 -26.97 -18.74 -7.52
CA THR A 482 -27.65 -18.80 -6.22
C THR A 482 -28.79 -17.79 -6.13
N ALA A 483 -29.77 -18.02 -5.25
CA ALA A 483 -30.92 -17.14 -5.04
C ALA A 483 -30.55 -15.67 -4.77
N LYS A 484 -29.44 -15.42 -4.08
CA LYS A 484 -28.93 -14.07 -3.80
C LYS A 484 -28.38 -13.38 -5.06
N GLN A 485 -27.76 -14.13 -5.97
CA GLN A 485 -27.29 -13.63 -7.26
C GLN A 485 -28.47 -13.33 -8.18
N ILE A 486 -29.50 -14.18 -8.17
CA ILE A 486 -30.75 -13.96 -8.93
C ILE A 486 -31.48 -12.70 -8.44
N ALA A 487 -31.56 -12.48 -7.12
CA ALA A 487 -32.18 -11.30 -6.52
C ALA A 487 -31.42 -10.00 -6.84
N ALA A 488 -30.08 -10.03 -6.86
CA ALA A 488 -29.26 -8.89 -7.24
C ALA A 488 -29.46 -8.49 -8.71
N VAL A 489 -29.56 -9.48 -9.61
CA VAL A 489 -29.87 -9.23 -11.03
C VAL A 489 -31.30 -8.69 -11.20
N ARG A 490 -32.29 -9.25 -10.51
CA ARG A 490 -33.68 -8.75 -10.55
C ARG A 490 -33.82 -7.33 -10.00
N THR A 491 -33.06 -6.99 -8.96
CA THR A 491 -33.06 -5.64 -8.38
C THR A 491 -32.44 -4.64 -9.37
N ARG A 492 -31.32 -5.02 -10.01
CA ARG A 492 -30.73 -4.23 -11.11
C ARG A 492 -31.67 -4.12 -12.29
N TYR A 493 -32.42 -5.16 -12.64
CA TYR A 493 -33.43 -5.10 -13.70
C TYR A 493 -34.54 -4.13 -13.35
N ARG A 494 -35.05 -4.11 -12.11
CA ARG A 494 -36.03 -3.08 -11.68
C ARG A 494 -35.47 -1.67 -11.81
N THR A 495 -34.23 -1.43 -11.37
CA THR A 495 -33.60 -0.11 -11.51
C THR A 495 -33.37 0.27 -12.98
N THR A 496 -32.98 -0.69 -13.81
CA THR A 496 -32.83 -0.51 -15.26
C THR A 496 -34.18 -0.35 -15.96
N TYR A 497 -35.26 -0.96 -15.47
CA TYR A 497 -36.61 -0.80 -15.98
C TYR A 497 -37.16 0.59 -15.64
N THR A 498 -36.89 1.10 -14.44
CA THR A 498 -37.18 2.51 -14.11
C THR A 498 -36.39 3.46 -15.00
N LYS A 499 -35.10 3.19 -15.27
CA LYS A 499 -34.31 3.95 -16.25
C LYS A 499 -34.83 3.80 -17.68
N PHE A 500 -35.33 2.63 -18.06
CA PHE A 500 -35.96 2.39 -19.35
C PHE A 500 -37.23 3.22 -19.49
N LEU A 501 -38.06 3.31 -18.45
CA LEU A 501 -39.23 4.19 -18.44
C LEU A 501 -38.83 5.66 -18.56
N THR A 502 -37.78 6.11 -17.85
CA THR A 502 -37.24 7.48 -17.99
C THR A 502 -36.69 7.76 -19.39
N VAL A 503 -36.01 6.77 -19.99
CA VAL A 503 -35.54 6.86 -21.39
C VAL A 503 -36.71 6.80 -22.35
N GLN A 504 -37.77 6.04 -22.07
CA GLN A 504 -38.97 5.96 -22.88
C GLN A 504 -39.75 7.27 -22.84
N GLU A 505 -39.89 7.91 -21.67
CA GLU A 505 -40.42 9.27 -21.53
C GLU A 505 -39.54 10.30 -22.26
N GLY A 506 -38.21 10.17 -22.16
CA GLY A 506 -37.26 10.99 -22.91
C GLY A 506 -37.36 10.81 -24.42
N ILE A 507 -37.61 9.59 -24.90
CA ILE A 507 -37.84 9.26 -26.31
C ILE A 507 -39.18 9.85 -26.76
N CYS A 508 -40.27 9.69 -26.00
CA CYS A 508 -41.55 10.31 -26.35
C CYS A 508 -41.42 11.84 -26.49
N ARG A 509 -40.71 12.48 -25.54
CA ARG A 509 -40.48 13.93 -25.58
C ARG A 509 -39.57 14.34 -26.76
N PHE A 510 -38.57 13.52 -27.10
CA PHE A 510 -37.72 13.73 -28.28
C PHE A 510 -38.49 13.54 -29.59
N GLU A 511 -39.36 12.52 -29.66
CA GLU A 511 -40.28 12.27 -30.78
C GLU A 511 -41.22 13.47 -30.99
N GLU A 512 -41.76 14.05 -29.92
CA GLU A 512 -42.56 15.29 -29.95
C GLU A 512 -41.75 16.51 -30.42
N GLU A 513 -40.56 16.75 -29.86
CA GLU A 513 -39.69 17.89 -30.22
C GLU A 513 -39.20 17.86 -31.67
N HIS A 514 -39.06 16.67 -32.26
CA HIS A 514 -38.53 16.47 -33.61
C HIS A 514 -39.62 16.10 -34.64
N GLY A 515 -40.90 16.15 -34.26
CA GLY A 515 -42.03 15.90 -35.16
C GLY A 515 -42.10 14.47 -35.72
N ILE A 516 -41.68 13.48 -34.95
CA ILE A 516 -41.71 12.06 -35.34
C ILE A 516 -43.08 11.49 -34.95
N GLU A 517 -44.00 11.44 -35.92
CA GLU A 517 -45.40 11.02 -35.70
C GLU A 517 -45.55 9.51 -35.43
N GLU A 518 -44.72 8.67 -36.04
CA GLU A 518 -44.69 7.21 -35.82
C GLU A 518 -43.32 6.75 -35.34
N ARG A 519 -43.31 6.02 -34.22
CA ARG A 519 -42.09 5.43 -33.66
C ARG A 519 -41.46 4.47 -34.66
N TRP A 520 -40.17 4.65 -34.91
CA TRP A 520 -39.43 3.77 -35.82
C TRP A 520 -39.50 2.32 -35.37
N THR A 521 -39.93 1.45 -36.28
CA THR A 521 -39.94 0.00 -36.12
C THR A 521 -38.72 -0.60 -36.83
N THR A 522 -38.48 -1.90 -36.69
CA THR A 522 -37.34 -2.58 -37.32
C THR A 522 -37.32 -2.49 -38.85
N ASP A 523 -38.48 -2.18 -39.44
CA ASP A 523 -38.68 -2.07 -40.90
C ASP A 523 -38.65 -0.61 -41.37
N SER A 524 -38.59 0.38 -40.45
CA SER A 524 -38.50 1.79 -40.81
C SER A 524 -37.14 2.10 -41.45
N PRO A 525 -37.09 2.84 -42.57
CA PRO A 525 -35.84 3.23 -43.23
C PRO A 525 -34.85 3.91 -42.28
N GLN A 526 -35.36 4.77 -41.40
CA GLN A 526 -34.56 5.53 -40.43
C GLN A 526 -34.00 4.63 -39.32
N TYR A 527 -34.71 3.57 -38.93
CA TYR A 527 -34.19 2.54 -38.02
C TYR A 527 -33.07 1.75 -38.67
N GLN A 528 -33.22 1.38 -39.95
CA GLN A 528 -32.19 0.67 -40.69
C GLN A 528 -30.93 1.52 -40.87
N GLU A 529 -31.08 2.81 -41.17
CA GLU A 529 -29.97 3.77 -41.23
C GLU A 529 -29.28 3.94 -39.87
N ALA A 530 -30.05 4.09 -38.78
CA ALA A 530 -29.52 4.16 -37.43
C ALA A 530 -28.85 2.85 -36.99
N LEU A 531 -29.33 1.70 -37.47
CA LEU A 531 -28.75 0.38 -37.19
C LEU A 531 -27.38 0.24 -37.88
N VAL A 532 -27.21 0.76 -39.10
CA VAL A 532 -25.90 0.87 -39.77
C VAL A 532 -24.95 1.70 -38.92
N VAL A 533 -25.35 2.91 -38.51
CA VAL A 533 -24.53 3.80 -37.66
C VAL A 533 -24.19 3.14 -36.32
N THR A 534 -25.13 2.42 -35.71
CA THR A 534 -24.92 1.73 -34.42
C THR A 534 -23.97 0.54 -34.56
N THR A 535 -24.07 -0.20 -35.67
CA THR A 535 -23.18 -1.33 -35.98
C THR A 535 -21.76 -0.83 -36.26
N GLU A 536 -21.61 0.27 -36.99
CA GLU A 536 -20.33 0.96 -37.19
C GLU A 536 -19.74 1.45 -35.87
N ARG A 537 -20.55 2.06 -34.99
CA ARG A 537 -20.09 2.47 -33.65
C ARG A 537 -19.62 1.29 -32.81
N ARG A 538 -20.33 0.15 -32.86
CA ARG A 538 -19.93 -1.08 -32.13
C ARG A 538 -18.61 -1.63 -32.66
N TYR A 539 -18.41 -1.64 -33.98
CA TYR A 539 -17.12 -2.00 -34.59
C TYR A 539 -16.01 -1.04 -34.16
N GLN A 540 -16.24 0.27 -34.24
CA GLN A 540 -15.26 1.29 -33.84
C GLN A 540 -14.88 1.20 -32.35
N ALA A 541 -15.83 0.88 -31.48
CA ALA A 541 -15.56 0.63 -30.06
C ALA A 541 -14.73 -0.64 -29.83
N ALA A 542 -15.04 -1.73 -30.55
CA ALA A 542 -14.29 -2.98 -30.47
C ALA A 542 -12.86 -2.81 -31.02
N LEU A 543 -12.70 -2.07 -32.12
CA LEU A 543 -11.42 -1.71 -32.71
C LEU A 543 -10.57 -0.86 -31.75
N ALA A 544 -11.16 0.18 -31.14
CA ALA A 544 -10.46 1.01 -30.16
C ALA A 544 -9.99 0.20 -28.93
N GLU A 545 -10.76 -0.80 -28.50
CA GLU A 545 -10.36 -1.67 -27.38
C GLU A 545 -9.21 -2.63 -27.76
N VAL A 546 -9.23 -3.21 -28.96
CA VAL A 546 -8.11 -4.02 -29.47
C VAL A 546 -6.86 -3.17 -29.59
N GLU A 547 -6.95 -1.99 -30.22
CA GLU A 547 -5.87 -1.01 -30.33
C GLU A 547 -5.28 -0.69 -28.95
N ARG A 548 -6.11 -0.28 -28.00
CA ARG A 548 -5.70 0.08 -26.63
C ARG A 548 -4.90 -1.05 -25.97
N LEU A 549 -5.37 -2.29 -26.09
CA LEU A 549 -4.71 -3.45 -25.46
C LEU A 549 -3.39 -3.82 -26.15
N VAL A 550 -3.32 -3.73 -27.48
CA VAL A 550 -2.12 -4.06 -28.26
C VAL A 550 -1.03 -3.00 -28.06
N VAL A 551 -1.38 -1.71 -28.14
CA VAL A 551 -0.45 -0.61 -27.86
C VAL A 551 0.14 -0.75 -26.45
N GLN A 552 -0.70 -1.02 -25.45
CA GLN A 552 -0.22 -1.25 -24.09
C GLN A 552 0.71 -2.47 -23.98
N ARG A 553 0.45 -3.56 -24.72
CA ARG A 553 1.31 -4.76 -24.73
C ARG A 553 2.68 -4.46 -25.33
N LEU A 554 2.75 -3.75 -26.45
CA LEU A 554 4.00 -3.39 -27.12
C LEU A 554 4.88 -2.48 -26.23
N LEU A 555 4.25 -1.53 -25.52
CA LEU A 555 4.94 -0.68 -24.56
C LEU A 555 5.51 -1.47 -23.35
N GLU A 556 4.80 -2.49 -22.87
CA GLU A 556 5.28 -3.39 -21.81
C GLU A 556 6.42 -4.30 -22.27
N LEU A 557 6.34 -4.84 -23.49
CA LEU A 557 7.41 -5.65 -24.09
C LEU A 557 8.71 -4.85 -24.21
N THR A 558 8.62 -3.58 -24.61
CA THR A 558 9.79 -2.68 -24.64
C THR A 558 10.47 -2.59 -23.26
N LYS A 559 9.70 -2.65 -22.16
CA LYS A 559 10.23 -2.59 -20.79
C LYS A 559 10.86 -3.90 -20.30
N LEU A 560 10.37 -5.05 -20.77
CA LEU A 560 10.96 -6.35 -20.45
C LEU A 560 12.36 -6.54 -21.04
N ASN A 561 12.61 -5.91 -22.19
CA ASN A 561 13.90 -5.97 -22.88
C ASN A 561 14.92 -4.93 -22.39
N MET A 562 14.58 -4.10 -21.38
CA MET A 562 15.54 -3.17 -20.80
C MET A 562 16.56 -3.89 -19.91
N SER A 563 17.84 -3.57 -20.09
CA SER A 563 18.91 -3.96 -19.16
C SER A 563 18.69 -3.32 -17.78
N GLY A 564 19.04 -4.02 -16.70
CA GLY A 564 18.91 -3.52 -15.32
C GLY A 564 17.59 -3.84 -14.59
N VAL A 565 16.64 -4.54 -15.21
CA VAL A 565 15.39 -4.97 -14.55
C VAL A 565 15.66 -6.20 -13.66
N ALA A 566 15.45 -6.06 -12.34
CA ALA A 566 15.61 -7.16 -11.37
C ALA A 566 14.69 -8.36 -11.68
N TYR A 567 15.13 -9.58 -11.39
CA TYR A 567 14.42 -10.82 -11.76
C TYR A 567 12.95 -10.85 -11.32
N LYS A 568 12.66 -10.42 -10.08
CA LYS A 568 11.29 -10.34 -9.56
C LYS A 568 10.41 -9.32 -10.31
N LEU A 569 11.00 -8.24 -10.83
CA LEU A 569 10.27 -7.25 -11.63
C LEU A 569 9.95 -7.83 -13.02
N ARG A 570 10.89 -8.57 -13.62
CA ARG A 570 10.63 -9.30 -14.87
C ARG A 570 9.50 -10.31 -14.72
N ASP A 571 9.43 -11.02 -13.58
CA ASP A 571 8.32 -11.95 -13.29
C ASP A 571 6.97 -11.21 -13.20
N LYS A 572 6.92 -10.06 -12.50
CA LYS A 572 5.71 -9.21 -12.44
C LYS A 572 5.28 -8.71 -13.82
N ILE A 573 6.20 -8.16 -14.62
CA ILE A 573 5.87 -7.69 -15.97
C ILE A 573 5.45 -8.87 -16.87
N SER A 574 6.10 -10.03 -16.74
CA SER A 574 5.72 -11.25 -17.47
C SER A 574 4.31 -11.74 -17.12
N LYS A 575 3.93 -11.67 -15.84
CA LYS A 575 2.55 -11.96 -15.39
C LYS A 575 1.56 -10.96 -15.98
N ALA A 576 1.87 -9.66 -15.95
CA ALA A 576 1.04 -8.62 -16.56
C ALA A 576 0.84 -8.85 -18.07
N LEU A 577 1.90 -9.24 -18.79
CA LEU A 577 1.84 -9.60 -20.22
C LEU A 577 0.95 -10.82 -20.49
N ARG A 578 1.02 -11.86 -19.64
CA ARG A 578 0.15 -13.04 -19.79
C ARG A 578 -1.32 -12.65 -19.67
N THR A 579 -1.68 -11.89 -18.64
CA THR A 579 -3.04 -11.40 -18.45
C THR A 579 -3.50 -10.53 -19.62
N ARG A 580 -2.64 -9.64 -20.11
CA ARG A 580 -2.95 -8.77 -21.25
C ARG A 580 -3.14 -9.57 -22.54
N SER A 581 -2.37 -10.63 -22.73
CA SER A 581 -2.53 -11.55 -23.85
C SER A 581 -3.91 -12.23 -23.82
N THR A 582 -4.40 -12.61 -22.64
CA THR A 582 -5.77 -13.12 -22.48
C THR A 582 -6.82 -12.07 -22.81
N ALA A 583 -6.63 -10.82 -22.36
CA ALA A 583 -7.55 -9.72 -22.67
C ALA A 583 -7.61 -9.42 -24.17
N ILE A 584 -6.45 -9.39 -24.86
CA ILE A 584 -6.37 -9.21 -26.32
C ILE A 584 -7.15 -10.30 -27.04
N ARG A 585 -6.98 -11.57 -26.64
CA ARG A 585 -7.74 -12.69 -27.24
C ARG A 585 -9.25 -12.47 -27.12
N ARG A 586 -9.74 -11.97 -25.98
CA ARG A 586 -11.15 -11.66 -25.79
C ARG A 586 -11.61 -10.47 -26.64
N ALA A 587 -10.83 -9.39 -26.67
CA ALA A 587 -11.15 -8.22 -27.48
C ALA A 587 -11.17 -8.55 -28.99
N LEU A 588 -10.28 -9.41 -29.46
CA LEU A 588 -10.27 -9.91 -30.84
C LEU A 588 -11.55 -10.67 -31.21
N LEU A 589 -12.12 -11.45 -30.29
CA LEU A 589 -13.40 -12.12 -30.54
C LEU A 589 -14.50 -11.09 -30.78
N ILE A 590 -14.59 -10.07 -29.93
CA ILE A 590 -15.60 -9.00 -30.02
C ILE A 590 -15.38 -8.19 -31.30
N TYR A 591 -14.13 -7.86 -31.64
CA TYR A 591 -13.76 -7.19 -32.87
C TYR A 591 -14.16 -7.98 -34.12
N ASN A 592 -13.80 -9.27 -34.19
CA ASN A 592 -14.10 -10.13 -35.33
C ASN A 592 -15.62 -10.37 -35.48
N GLU A 593 -16.36 -10.44 -34.37
CA GLU A 593 -17.82 -10.49 -34.38
C GLU A 593 -18.41 -9.18 -34.95
N ALA A 594 -18.00 -8.02 -34.41
CA ALA A 594 -18.49 -6.72 -34.86
C ALA A 594 -18.10 -6.41 -36.32
N GLY A 595 -16.89 -6.79 -36.75
CA GLY A 595 -16.41 -6.60 -38.11
C GLY A 595 -17.14 -7.47 -39.14
N SER A 596 -17.61 -8.66 -38.73
CA SER A 596 -18.43 -9.52 -39.59
C SER A 596 -19.86 -9.01 -39.80
N ALA A 597 -20.34 -8.13 -38.92
CA ALA A 597 -21.66 -7.52 -39.01
C ALA A 597 -21.72 -6.28 -39.92
N LEU A 598 -20.57 -5.80 -40.41
CA LEU A 598 -20.48 -4.67 -41.35
C LEU A 598 -20.60 -5.12 -42.81
N THR A 599 -21.03 -4.19 -43.67
CA THR A 599 -21.07 -4.37 -45.12
C THR A 599 -20.23 -3.28 -45.81
N PRO A 600 -19.09 -3.62 -46.46
CA PRO A 600 -18.50 -4.96 -46.54
C PRO A 600 -17.91 -5.43 -45.18
N PRO A 601 -17.82 -6.76 -44.96
CA PRO A 601 -17.18 -7.31 -43.76
C PRO A 601 -15.72 -6.88 -43.64
N ARG A 602 -15.27 -6.61 -42.42
CA ARG A 602 -13.88 -6.23 -42.13
C ARG A 602 -12.97 -7.44 -42.00
N GLU A 603 -11.68 -7.24 -42.24
CA GLU A 603 -10.67 -8.28 -42.15
C GLU A 603 -10.61 -8.88 -40.74
N ARG A 604 -10.55 -10.21 -40.65
CA ARG A 604 -10.43 -10.91 -39.38
C ARG A 604 -8.99 -10.90 -38.91
N LEU A 605 -8.79 -10.54 -37.65
CA LEU A 605 -7.47 -10.53 -37.03
C LEU A 605 -7.31 -11.72 -36.09
N SER A 606 -6.17 -12.40 -36.21
CA SER A 606 -5.77 -13.44 -35.28
C SER A 606 -4.82 -12.90 -34.21
N PHE A 607 -4.69 -13.65 -33.10
CA PHE A 607 -3.72 -13.32 -32.07
C PHE A 607 -2.27 -13.45 -32.56
N ILE A 608 -2.03 -14.28 -33.58
CA ILE A 608 -0.71 -14.49 -34.18
C ILE A 608 -0.28 -13.21 -34.92
N ASP A 609 -1.19 -12.60 -35.68
CA ASP A 609 -0.95 -11.35 -36.40
C ASP A 609 -0.52 -10.23 -35.45
N ILE A 610 -1.08 -10.19 -34.24
CA ILE A 610 -0.69 -9.23 -33.20
C ILE A 610 0.68 -9.52 -32.56
N ILE A 611 1.08 -10.79 -32.42
CA ILE A 611 2.36 -11.14 -31.77
C ILE A 611 3.55 -10.84 -32.68
N HIS A 612 3.39 -11.01 -34.00
CA HIS A 612 4.49 -10.79 -34.95
C HIS A 612 4.91 -9.33 -35.09
N ASN A 613 4.06 -8.40 -34.66
CA ASN A 613 4.40 -6.99 -34.62
C ASN A 613 5.33 -6.69 -33.43
N THR A 614 6.54 -6.20 -33.73
CA THR A 614 7.57 -5.93 -32.73
C THR A 614 7.64 -4.46 -32.33
N SER A 615 7.10 -3.58 -33.16
CA SER A 615 7.03 -2.14 -32.93
C SER A 615 5.62 -1.58 -33.17
N LEU A 616 5.33 -0.39 -32.62
CA LEU A 616 4.07 0.31 -32.89
C LEU A 616 3.93 0.68 -34.38
N ALA A 617 5.04 0.93 -35.07
CA ALA A 617 5.05 1.34 -36.47
C ALA A 617 4.65 0.20 -37.43
N GLU A 618 4.91 -1.06 -37.06
CA GLU A 618 4.58 -2.25 -37.85
C GLU A 618 3.09 -2.64 -37.78
N PHE A 619 2.36 -2.17 -36.76
CA PHE A 619 1.01 -2.63 -36.52
C PHE A 619 -0.02 -1.94 -37.45
N ASP A 620 -0.27 -2.53 -38.62
CA ASP A 620 -1.14 -1.97 -39.65
C ASP A 620 -2.60 -1.74 -39.22
N LEU A 621 -3.07 -2.44 -38.18
CA LEU A 621 -4.40 -2.21 -37.60
C LEU A 621 -4.59 -0.76 -37.10
N LEU A 622 -3.52 -0.06 -36.77
CA LEU A 622 -3.55 1.35 -36.35
C LEU A 622 -3.93 2.31 -37.49
N ARG A 623 -4.03 1.84 -38.76
CA ARG A 623 -4.57 2.63 -39.88
C ARG A 623 -6.06 2.81 -39.81
N GLU A 624 -6.76 1.80 -39.31
CA GLU A 624 -8.23 1.75 -39.33
C GLU A 624 -8.86 2.41 -38.09
N THR A 625 -8.03 2.77 -37.11
CA THR A 625 -8.48 3.37 -35.86
C THR A 625 -8.76 4.86 -36.05
N ARG A 626 -9.46 5.48 -35.08
CA ARG A 626 -9.90 6.89 -35.17
C ARG A 626 -8.75 7.89 -35.37
N GLN A 627 -7.51 7.51 -35.04
CA GLN A 627 -6.29 8.30 -35.24
C GLN A 627 -5.13 7.35 -35.57
N ASP A 628 -4.49 7.52 -36.74
CA ASP A 628 -3.24 6.79 -37.06
C ASP A 628 -2.12 7.32 -36.15
N ILE A 629 -1.79 6.54 -35.12
CA ILE A 629 -0.74 6.92 -34.15
C ILE A 629 0.67 6.58 -34.61
N ARG A 630 0.87 5.87 -35.72
CA ARG A 630 2.21 5.42 -36.14
C ARG A 630 3.10 6.57 -36.56
N GLN A 631 2.49 7.67 -37.00
CA GLN A 631 3.18 8.92 -37.33
C GLN A 631 3.33 9.85 -36.12
N GLN A 632 2.73 9.50 -34.97
CA GLN A 632 2.85 10.33 -33.77
C GLN A 632 4.24 10.19 -33.18
N ALA A 633 4.87 11.34 -32.95
CA ALA A 633 6.21 11.47 -32.44
C ALA A 633 6.47 10.65 -31.15
N TRP A 634 5.54 10.68 -30.21
CA TRP A 634 5.65 9.95 -28.93
C TRP A 634 5.71 8.42 -29.09
N THR A 635 5.38 7.85 -30.25
CA THR A 635 5.48 6.39 -30.49
C THR A 635 6.89 5.96 -30.88
N GLN A 636 7.73 6.88 -31.37
CA GLN A 636 9.08 6.59 -31.85
C GLN A 636 10.01 6.22 -30.67
N PRO A 637 10.81 5.13 -30.77
CA PRO A 637 11.69 4.70 -29.68
C PRO A 637 12.68 5.77 -29.19
N ALA A 638 13.31 6.50 -30.12
CA ALA A 638 14.28 7.54 -29.80
C ALA A 638 13.63 8.74 -29.07
N ARG A 639 12.46 9.19 -29.54
CA ARG A 639 11.63 10.21 -28.86
C ARG A 639 11.26 9.77 -27.44
N ARG A 640 10.83 8.51 -27.26
CA ARG A 640 10.51 7.98 -25.93
C ARG A 640 11.71 7.89 -24.99
N GLU A 641 12.89 7.61 -25.51
CA GLU A 641 14.11 7.64 -24.70
C GLU A 641 14.47 9.07 -24.30
N ALA A 642 14.35 10.04 -25.21
CA ALA A 642 14.55 11.45 -24.90
C ALA A 642 13.58 11.97 -23.82
N VAL A 643 12.28 11.62 -23.91
CA VAL A 643 11.29 11.91 -22.85
C VAL A 643 11.72 11.32 -21.50
N LYS A 644 12.23 10.09 -21.46
CA LYS A 644 12.73 9.50 -20.19
C LYS A 644 13.94 10.24 -19.64
N ARG A 645 14.83 10.74 -20.50
CA ARG A 645 16.01 11.51 -20.07
C ARG A 645 15.62 12.89 -19.57
N LEU A 646 14.67 13.54 -20.24
CA LEU A 646 14.08 14.80 -19.79
C LEU A 646 13.44 14.66 -18.40
N LEU A 647 12.60 13.64 -18.19
CA LEU A 647 11.92 13.42 -16.91
C LEU A 647 12.83 12.97 -15.74
N ARG A 648 14.07 12.58 -16.04
CA ARG A 648 15.07 12.16 -15.05
C ARG A 648 16.19 13.19 -14.86
N ASN A 649 16.13 14.29 -15.61
CA ASN A 649 16.97 15.46 -15.45
C ASN A 649 16.31 16.38 -14.41
#